data_AF-A0AAF3FF64-F1
#
_entry.id   AF-A0AAF3FF64-F1
#
_cell.length_a   1.000
_cell.length_b   1.000
_cell.length_c   1.000
_cell.angle_alpha   90.00
_cell.angle_beta   90.00
_cell.angle_gamma   90.00
#
_symmetry.space_group_name_H-M   'P 1'
#
loop_
_entity.id
_entity.type
_entity.pdbx_description
1 polymer ?
#
loop_
_entity_poly.entity_id
_entity_poly.type
_entity_poly.pdbx_seq_one_letter_code
_entity_poly.pdbx_strand_id
1 'polypeptide(L)'
;MWSKRITQRDAWVEIDLLESVRLSCINYVNEKLQQIFIELTLKAEQEEYVKEGIKWTEIEYFNNKIVCELIEEKRPPGIMSLLDDTCAQNHGTSEGVDTQLLSTLSKSVAHHPHFATGADSFVIRHYAGNVTYSIDGFCDRNRDVLYSDLIQLMQQSNNQFARNLFPDQIQQGKRPTTVSIKIRTQANELVSSLMKCTPHYVRCIKPNETKKAGDWEEERVHHQVVYLGLKENIRVRRAGYAYRRPFEKFLWRYAILTEQTWPTYRGDPKQGCEIICRSVKLDPDQFQMGRSKVFIKNPESLFLLEEVRERKYDGFARKIQKAWRRHNARRHHVKMKEQASDLLYGKKERRRFSLNRNFVGDYIGIEHHPALQVLVGKRERIDFATTCNKYDRRFKISKLDMIITAKHLNLIGREKVAKGPQKGQLVEVLKRQIPLDRIQSIGLSPYQDDFVILYVREDYTSLLETPFKTEFLTTLSKKYKEKTNGGTLALEFKTAHTITLKKTRFGGGHRIVNFSCNPNGSAKALLTHNGKTLTVMVGPGEPNTTRPRTTRPEGGYQRQTQGRRSTKKAPSRPAQPQMGMAAGYQNNPPSSLGVNEYEVEPRRSGYSTAPAAPAHGGHKNANGSGVTGPSIGGIATPLAGLNIGQQQLQPTNAVRPAPRPNKPRPPVKPKLLPTVTALYAYDAQDTDELSFEIGQEIELVQKHDSGWWQGKVGTQVGLFPSNYVKE
;
A
#
# COMPACT_ATOMS: atom_id res chain seq x y z
N MET A 1 27.43 -47.10 -9.48
CA MET A 1 26.63 -45.88 -9.18
C MET A 1 27.23 -44.70 -9.93
N TRP A 2 26.43 -43.77 -10.46
CA TRP A 2 26.92 -42.50 -11.02
C TRP A 2 26.85 -41.40 -9.96
N SER A 3 27.99 -40.95 -9.45
CA SER A 3 28.05 -39.86 -8.47
C SER A 3 28.16 -38.50 -9.16
N LYS A 4 27.23 -37.59 -8.88
CA LYS A 4 27.33 -36.18 -9.29
C LYS A 4 28.19 -35.43 -8.27
N ARG A 5 29.39 -35.02 -8.68
CA ARG A 5 30.23 -34.11 -7.89
C ARG A 5 29.87 -32.65 -8.19
N ILE A 6 29.69 -31.87 -7.13
CA ILE A 6 29.81 -30.41 -7.16
C ILE A 6 31.26 -30.10 -6.76
N THR A 7 31.87 -29.10 -7.38
CA THR A 7 33.27 -28.72 -7.08
C THR A 7 33.40 -27.21 -7.21
N GLN A 8 33.72 -26.55 -6.09
CA GLN A 8 34.16 -25.16 -6.09
C GLN A 8 35.65 -25.12 -6.46
N ARG A 9 36.05 -24.09 -7.23
CA ARG A 9 37.45 -23.76 -7.50
C ARG A 9 37.56 -22.25 -7.50
N ASP A 10 38.36 -21.72 -6.59
CA ASP A 10 38.62 -20.30 -6.47
C ASP A 10 39.90 -19.96 -7.24
N ALA A 11 39.85 -18.89 -8.04
CA ALA A 11 40.97 -18.42 -8.85
C ALA A 11 41.14 -16.91 -8.60
N TRP A 12 42.40 -16.47 -8.51
CA TRP A 12 42.76 -15.12 -8.10
C TRP A 12 43.36 -14.35 -9.26
N VAL A 13 42.95 -13.09 -9.43
CA VAL A 13 43.68 -12.09 -10.23
C VAL A 13 44.37 -11.19 -9.22
N GLU A 14 45.67 -11.00 -9.36
CA GLU A 14 46.50 -10.16 -8.50
C GLU A 14 47.28 -9.21 -9.39
N ILE A 15 47.46 -7.96 -8.97
CA ILE A 15 47.98 -6.87 -9.82
C ILE A 15 49.16 -6.12 -9.16
N ASP A 16 49.33 -6.27 -7.84
CA ASP A 16 50.36 -5.58 -7.05
C ASP A 16 51.23 -6.58 -6.26
N LEU A 17 52.52 -6.29 -6.16
CA LEU A 17 53.47 -6.83 -5.16
C LEU A 17 53.64 -8.37 -5.07
N LEU A 18 53.52 -9.08 -6.20
CA LEU A 18 54.18 -10.39 -6.38
C LEU A 18 55.34 -10.32 -7.37
N GLU A 19 56.30 -11.22 -7.20
CA GLU A 19 57.44 -11.42 -8.11
C GLU A 19 56.96 -11.66 -9.56
N SER A 20 57.58 -11.00 -10.55
CA SER A 20 57.09 -10.93 -11.94
C SER A 20 56.71 -12.28 -12.57
N VAL A 21 57.46 -13.35 -12.27
CA VAL A 21 57.18 -14.70 -12.78
C VAL A 21 55.85 -15.24 -12.25
N ARG A 22 55.60 -15.06 -10.95
CA ARG A 22 54.34 -15.50 -10.31
C ARG A 22 53.17 -14.72 -10.89
N LEU A 23 53.32 -13.40 -11.04
CA LEU A 23 52.32 -12.52 -11.65
C LEU A 23 52.00 -12.93 -13.10
N SER A 24 53.03 -13.22 -13.91
CA SER A 24 52.86 -13.68 -15.30
C SER A 24 52.11 -15.02 -15.38
N CYS A 25 52.45 -15.96 -14.49
CA CYS A 25 51.77 -17.25 -14.39
C CYS A 25 50.31 -17.13 -13.92
N ILE A 26 50.02 -16.24 -12.96
CA ILE A 26 48.66 -15.93 -12.50
C ILE A 26 47.83 -15.34 -13.65
N ASN A 27 48.36 -14.36 -14.36
CA ASN A 27 47.65 -13.71 -15.47
C ASN A 27 47.42 -14.66 -16.65
N TYR A 28 48.37 -15.55 -16.96
CA TYR A 28 48.18 -16.65 -17.91
C TYR A 28 47.02 -17.58 -17.55
N VAL A 29 46.91 -18.03 -16.28
CA VAL A 29 45.80 -18.88 -15.84
C VAL A 29 44.46 -18.16 -15.95
N ASN A 30 44.42 -16.86 -15.68
CA ASN A 30 43.20 -16.06 -15.82
C ASN A 30 42.83 -15.80 -17.29
N GLU A 31 43.79 -15.58 -18.18
CA GLU A 31 43.60 -15.47 -19.63
C GLU A 31 42.97 -16.77 -20.19
N LYS A 32 43.51 -17.93 -19.78
CA LYS A 32 42.96 -19.27 -20.08
C LYS A 32 41.53 -19.43 -19.59
N LEU A 33 41.25 -19.14 -18.32
CA LEU A 33 39.91 -19.27 -17.75
C LEU A 33 38.90 -18.35 -18.43
N GLN A 34 39.32 -17.15 -18.84
CA GLN A 34 38.48 -16.20 -19.57
C GLN A 34 38.21 -16.65 -21.02
N GLN A 35 39.23 -17.17 -21.74
CA GLN A 35 39.06 -17.77 -23.07
C GLN A 35 37.95 -18.82 -23.04
N ILE A 36 38.04 -19.77 -22.12
CA ILE A 36 37.13 -20.92 -22.00
C ILE A 36 35.74 -20.49 -21.55
N PHE A 37 35.65 -19.49 -20.67
CA PHE A 37 34.38 -18.90 -20.28
C PHE A 37 33.63 -18.31 -21.48
N ILE A 38 34.33 -17.59 -22.36
CA ILE A 38 33.74 -17.01 -23.56
C ILE A 38 33.39 -18.10 -24.58
N GLU A 39 34.30 -19.05 -24.85
CA GLU A 39 34.08 -20.18 -25.75
C GLU A 39 32.87 -21.03 -25.33
N LEU A 40 32.79 -21.46 -24.06
CA LEU A 40 31.66 -22.22 -23.53
C LEU A 40 30.37 -21.40 -23.49
N THR A 41 30.43 -20.10 -23.22
CA THR A 41 29.22 -19.24 -23.24
C THR A 41 28.68 -19.11 -24.67
N LEU A 42 29.53 -18.81 -25.64
CA LEU A 42 29.15 -18.69 -27.05
C LEU A 42 28.62 -20.02 -27.60
N LYS A 43 29.33 -21.12 -27.35
CA LYS A 43 28.92 -22.47 -27.77
C LYS A 43 27.57 -22.87 -27.17
N ALA A 44 27.32 -22.58 -25.89
CA ALA A 44 26.04 -22.88 -25.25
C ALA A 44 24.87 -22.02 -25.80
N GLU A 45 25.12 -20.76 -26.17
CA GLU A 45 24.12 -19.94 -26.89
C GLU A 45 23.88 -20.48 -28.30
N GLN A 46 24.92 -20.83 -29.05
CA GLN A 46 24.82 -21.45 -30.39
C GLN A 46 24.01 -22.76 -30.36
N GLU A 47 24.34 -23.67 -29.46
CA GLU A 47 23.65 -24.96 -29.30
C GLU A 47 22.17 -24.76 -28.92
N GLU A 48 21.84 -23.81 -28.02
CA GLU A 48 20.46 -23.46 -27.69
C GLU A 48 19.72 -22.85 -28.89
N TYR A 49 20.37 -22.00 -29.70
CA TYR A 49 19.71 -21.32 -30.84
C TYR A 49 19.46 -22.31 -31.97
N VAL A 50 20.42 -23.19 -32.29
CA VAL A 50 20.26 -24.31 -33.24
C VAL A 50 19.16 -25.27 -32.76
N LYS A 51 19.13 -25.60 -31.46
CA LYS A 51 18.09 -26.44 -30.84
C LYS A 51 16.70 -25.81 -30.92
N GLU A 52 16.59 -24.49 -30.80
CA GLU A 52 15.32 -23.76 -30.84
C GLU A 52 14.93 -23.26 -32.25
N GLY A 53 15.79 -23.42 -33.27
CA GLY A 53 15.53 -22.94 -34.63
C GLY A 53 15.63 -21.41 -34.79
N ILE A 54 16.43 -20.79 -33.94
CA ILE A 54 16.69 -19.34 -33.90
C ILE A 54 17.84 -19.00 -34.86
N LYS A 55 17.77 -17.84 -35.52
CA LYS A 55 18.84 -17.40 -36.43
C LYS A 55 20.07 -16.99 -35.61
N TRP A 56 21.17 -17.74 -35.73
CA TRP A 56 22.46 -17.28 -35.22
C TRP A 56 22.91 -16.02 -35.97
N THR A 57 23.44 -15.07 -35.23
CA THR A 57 24.18 -13.92 -35.75
C THR A 57 25.56 -13.99 -35.14
N GLU A 58 26.60 -13.83 -35.95
CA GLU A 58 27.97 -13.87 -35.43
C GLU A 58 28.21 -12.70 -34.47
N ILE A 59 28.85 -13.00 -33.34
CA ILE A 59 29.12 -12.05 -32.26
C ILE A 59 30.61 -11.78 -32.31
N GLU A 60 31.00 -10.55 -32.63
CA GLU A 60 32.39 -10.11 -32.47
C GLU A 60 32.75 -10.08 -30.99
N TYR A 61 33.84 -10.75 -30.62
CA TYR A 61 34.40 -10.78 -29.27
C TYR A 61 35.92 -10.79 -29.31
N PHE A 62 36.58 -10.35 -28.24
CA PHE A 62 38.04 -10.46 -28.13
C PHE A 62 38.46 -11.93 -27.92
N ASN A 63 39.19 -12.50 -28.87
CA ASN A 63 39.64 -13.88 -28.80
C ASN A 63 40.94 -14.01 -27.97
N ASN A 64 40.80 -14.24 -26.66
CA ASN A 64 41.89 -14.46 -25.70
C ASN A 64 42.94 -15.51 -26.14
N LYS A 65 42.59 -16.43 -27.04
CA LYS A 65 43.48 -17.49 -27.53
C LYS A 65 44.83 -16.96 -28.03
N ILE A 66 44.85 -15.77 -28.67
CA ILE A 66 46.08 -15.14 -29.17
C ILE A 66 47.06 -14.73 -28.06
N VAL A 67 46.55 -14.42 -26.86
CA VAL A 67 47.37 -14.09 -25.68
C VAL A 67 47.82 -15.37 -24.96
N CYS A 68 46.97 -16.40 -24.93
CA CYS A 68 47.37 -17.75 -24.47
C CYS A 68 48.51 -18.32 -25.33
N GLU A 69 48.40 -18.24 -26.66
CA GLU A 69 49.40 -18.73 -27.62
C GLU A 69 50.74 -17.99 -27.48
N LEU A 70 50.73 -16.65 -27.38
CA LEU A 70 51.92 -15.85 -27.08
C LEU A 70 52.69 -16.36 -25.85
N ILE A 71 51.97 -16.85 -24.83
CA ILE A 71 52.57 -17.26 -23.56
C ILE A 71 52.99 -18.75 -23.59
N GLU A 72 52.10 -19.65 -24.01
CA GLU A 72 52.25 -21.10 -23.77
C GLU A 72 52.87 -21.90 -24.93
N GLU A 73 52.79 -21.38 -26.16
CA GLU A 73 52.95 -22.18 -27.37
C GLU A 73 54.40 -22.70 -27.52
N LYS A 74 54.54 -23.83 -28.23
CA LYS A 74 55.81 -24.51 -28.48
C LYS A 74 56.29 -24.30 -29.91
N ARG A 75 55.37 -24.13 -30.88
CA ARG A 75 55.71 -23.89 -32.30
C ARG A 75 54.69 -22.93 -32.96
N PRO A 76 55.00 -21.62 -33.10
CA PRO A 76 56.23 -20.93 -32.67
C PRO A 76 56.42 -20.91 -31.14
N PRO A 77 57.65 -20.75 -30.63
CA PRO A 77 57.90 -20.75 -29.20
C PRO A 77 57.38 -19.47 -28.54
N GLY A 78 56.37 -19.61 -27.67
CA GLY A 78 55.86 -18.56 -26.80
C GLY A 78 56.78 -18.26 -25.61
N ILE A 79 56.42 -17.25 -24.81
CA ILE A 79 57.23 -16.70 -23.72
C ILE A 79 57.69 -17.79 -22.72
N MET A 80 56.83 -18.72 -22.32
CA MET A 80 57.19 -19.81 -21.41
C MET A 80 58.23 -20.76 -22.01
N SER A 81 58.13 -21.05 -23.31
CA SER A 81 59.08 -21.94 -24.00
C SER A 81 60.45 -21.27 -24.16
N LEU A 82 60.48 -19.99 -24.53
CA LEU A 82 61.71 -19.20 -24.62
C LEU A 82 62.38 -19.00 -23.25
N LEU A 83 61.58 -18.86 -22.20
CA LEU A 83 62.05 -18.83 -20.81
C LEU A 83 62.70 -20.15 -20.40
N ASP A 84 62.03 -21.29 -20.63
CA ASP A 84 62.56 -22.62 -20.30
C ASP A 84 63.89 -22.89 -21.00
N ASP A 85 63.99 -22.56 -22.29
CA ASP A 85 65.23 -22.74 -23.06
C ASP A 85 66.35 -21.79 -22.59
N THR A 86 66.04 -20.53 -22.24
CA THR A 86 67.05 -19.58 -21.70
C THR A 86 67.55 -20.00 -20.32
N CYS A 87 66.66 -20.47 -19.45
CA CYS A 87 67.02 -21.08 -18.16
C CYS A 87 67.90 -22.33 -18.33
N ALA A 88 67.66 -23.12 -19.38
CA ALA A 88 68.36 -24.36 -19.66
C ALA A 88 69.72 -24.19 -20.36
N GLN A 89 69.94 -23.10 -21.10
CA GLN A 89 71.25 -22.83 -21.73
C GLN A 89 72.29 -22.35 -20.70
N ASN A 90 71.89 -21.51 -19.75
CA ASN A 90 72.82 -20.83 -18.84
C ASN A 90 72.99 -21.54 -17.48
N HIS A 91 73.27 -22.85 -17.48
CA HIS A 91 73.43 -23.62 -16.24
C HIS A 91 74.55 -23.08 -15.34
N GLY A 92 74.18 -22.52 -14.18
CA GLY A 92 75.12 -22.06 -13.14
C GLY A 92 75.46 -20.57 -13.17
N THR A 93 75.00 -19.81 -14.18
CA THR A 93 75.16 -18.34 -14.23
C THR A 93 73.81 -17.67 -14.00
N SER A 94 73.80 -16.61 -13.18
CA SER A 94 72.65 -15.73 -12.93
C SER A 94 72.85 -14.35 -13.57
N GLU A 95 74.06 -13.79 -13.46
CA GLU A 95 74.42 -12.49 -14.02
C GLU A 95 74.17 -12.42 -15.55
N GLY A 96 73.46 -11.39 -16.00
CA GLY A 96 73.13 -11.15 -17.41
C GLY A 96 72.03 -12.02 -18.03
N VAL A 97 71.66 -13.16 -17.43
CA VAL A 97 70.74 -14.15 -18.06
C VAL A 97 69.36 -13.58 -18.34
N ASP A 98 68.83 -12.74 -17.45
CA ASP A 98 67.54 -12.06 -17.65
C ASP A 98 67.57 -11.05 -18.81
N THR A 99 68.73 -10.41 -19.07
CA THR A 99 68.90 -9.55 -20.25
C THR A 99 68.99 -10.36 -21.55
N GLN A 100 69.57 -11.56 -21.50
CA GLN A 100 69.55 -12.50 -22.63
C GLN A 100 68.14 -12.98 -22.92
N LEU A 101 67.32 -13.26 -21.89
CA LEU A 101 65.90 -13.55 -22.04
C LEU A 101 65.20 -12.37 -22.75
N LEU A 102 65.37 -11.13 -22.28
CA LEU A 102 64.71 -9.97 -22.87
C LEU A 102 65.13 -9.74 -24.34
N SER A 103 66.42 -9.92 -24.66
CA SER A 103 66.92 -9.91 -26.04
C SER A 103 66.26 -11.01 -26.89
N THR A 104 66.07 -12.21 -26.32
CA THR A 104 65.48 -13.36 -27.01
C THR A 104 63.98 -13.16 -27.25
N LEU A 105 63.23 -12.68 -26.25
CA LEU A 105 61.82 -12.29 -26.40
C LEU A 105 61.68 -11.18 -27.47
N SER A 106 62.55 -10.17 -27.43
CA SER A 106 62.54 -9.05 -28.39
C SER A 106 62.90 -9.47 -29.81
N LYS A 107 63.58 -10.60 -30.02
CA LYS A 107 63.85 -11.18 -31.35
C LYS A 107 62.73 -12.11 -31.82
N SER A 108 62.11 -12.86 -30.91
CA SER A 108 61.15 -13.92 -31.26
C SER A 108 59.68 -13.46 -31.27
N VAL A 109 59.28 -12.53 -30.41
CA VAL A 109 57.85 -12.15 -30.21
C VAL A 109 57.55 -10.65 -30.32
N ALA A 110 58.53 -9.79 -30.60
CA ALA A 110 58.32 -8.33 -30.72
C ALA A 110 57.32 -7.91 -31.82
N HIS A 111 57.09 -8.73 -32.85
CA HIS A 111 56.08 -8.47 -33.87
C HIS A 111 54.65 -8.82 -33.44
N HIS A 112 54.46 -9.45 -32.27
CA HIS A 112 53.14 -9.88 -31.81
C HIS A 112 52.32 -8.70 -31.24
N PRO A 113 51.08 -8.45 -31.70
CA PRO A 113 50.31 -7.25 -31.32
C PRO A 113 49.94 -7.14 -29.83
N HIS A 114 50.14 -8.20 -29.05
CA HIS A 114 49.95 -8.21 -27.59
C HIS A 114 51.24 -8.17 -26.77
N PHE A 115 52.41 -7.97 -27.40
CA PHE A 115 53.71 -7.86 -26.72
C PHE A 115 54.35 -6.48 -26.98
N ALA A 116 55.16 -6.00 -26.04
CA ALA A 116 56.08 -4.87 -26.24
C ALA A 116 57.30 -4.97 -25.30
N THR A 117 58.46 -4.49 -25.75
CA THR A 117 59.71 -4.45 -24.99
C THR A 117 59.90 -3.08 -24.32
N GLY A 118 60.33 -3.06 -23.05
CA GLY A 118 60.90 -1.90 -22.36
C GLY A 118 62.40 -2.11 -22.08
N ALA A 119 63.03 -1.24 -21.29
CA ALA A 119 64.46 -1.34 -20.97
C ALA A 119 64.79 -2.62 -20.16
N ASP A 120 64.22 -2.72 -18.96
CA ASP A 120 64.43 -3.84 -18.01
C ASP A 120 63.11 -4.59 -17.75
N SER A 121 62.23 -4.64 -18.75
CA SER A 121 60.88 -5.18 -18.63
C SER A 121 60.26 -5.52 -19.98
N PHE A 122 59.21 -6.34 -19.98
CA PHE A 122 58.32 -6.52 -21.13
C PHE A 122 56.85 -6.31 -20.72
N VAL A 123 56.00 -5.95 -21.68
CA VAL A 123 54.57 -5.68 -21.47
C VAL A 123 53.75 -6.71 -22.24
N ILE A 124 52.78 -7.34 -21.57
CA ILE A 124 51.74 -8.13 -22.25
C ILE A 124 50.41 -7.38 -22.17
N ARG A 125 49.71 -7.29 -23.30
CA ARG A 125 48.37 -6.70 -23.42
C ARG A 125 47.31 -7.77 -23.15
N HIS A 126 47.03 -8.02 -21.87
CA HIS A 126 46.00 -8.97 -21.43
C HIS A 126 44.58 -8.43 -21.67
N TYR A 127 43.57 -9.30 -21.61
CA TYR A 127 42.15 -8.86 -21.68
C TYR A 127 41.74 -7.88 -20.57
N ALA A 128 42.46 -7.91 -19.44
CA ALA A 128 42.29 -7.04 -18.29
C ALA A 128 42.94 -5.65 -18.47
N GLY A 129 43.91 -5.51 -19.38
CA GLY A 129 44.75 -4.33 -19.54
C GLY A 129 46.20 -4.68 -19.84
N ASN A 130 47.04 -3.65 -19.94
CA ASN A 130 48.49 -3.83 -20.14
C ASN A 130 49.16 -4.14 -18.79
N VAL A 131 49.92 -5.23 -18.70
CA VAL A 131 50.72 -5.58 -17.51
C VAL A 131 52.20 -5.55 -17.87
N THR A 132 52.98 -4.80 -17.09
CA THR A 132 54.44 -4.70 -17.22
C THR A 132 55.11 -5.69 -16.27
N TYR A 133 55.99 -6.53 -16.79
CA TYR A 133 56.76 -7.52 -16.05
C TYR A 133 58.23 -7.11 -16.05
N SER A 134 58.80 -6.86 -14.87
CA SER A 134 60.26 -6.70 -14.73
C SER A 134 60.95 -8.02 -15.02
N ILE A 135 62.08 -7.98 -15.74
CA ILE A 135 62.90 -9.17 -15.98
C ILE A 135 63.82 -9.54 -14.81
N ASP A 136 63.91 -8.71 -13.76
CA ASP A 136 64.72 -8.99 -12.58
C ASP A 136 64.43 -10.38 -11.98
N GLY A 137 65.47 -11.22 -11.89
CA GLY A 137 65.42 -12.58 -11.33
C GLY A 137 64.45 -13.52 -12.04
N PHE A 138 64.01 -13.21 -13.26
CA PHE A 138 62.88 -13.89 -13.93
C PHE A 138 63.26 -15.31 -14.37
N CYS A 139 64.49 -15.51 -14.82
CA CYS A 139 65.06 -16.83 -15.10
C CYS A 139 65.33 -17.63 -13.81
N ASP A 140 65.85 -17.01 -12.75
CA ASP A 140 66.13 -17.71 -11.49
C ASP A 140 64.85 -18.17 -10.78
N ARG A 141 63.81 -17.32 -10.75
CA ARG A 141 62.48 -17.68 -10.23
C ARG A 141 61.77 -18.77 -11.04
N ASN A 142 62.21 -19.07 -12.27
CA ASN A 142 61.70 -20.21 -13.06
C ASN A 142 62.51 -21.52 -12.84
N ARG A 143 63.74 -21.43 -12.31
CA ARG A 143 64.64 -22.56 -12.01
C ARG A 143 64.23 -23.32 -10.73
N ASP A 144 63.00 -23.81 -10.69
CA ASP A 144 62.44 -24.66 -9.63
C ASP A 144 62.98 -26.11 -9.71
N VAL A 145 64.30 -26.23 -9.53
CA VAL A 145 65.12 -27.44 -9.70
C VAL A 145 65.31 -28.13 -8.35
N LEU A 146 64.46 -29.12 -8.07
CA LEU A 146 64.72 -30.09 -7.00
C LEU A 146 65.65 -31.19 -7.52
N TYR A 147 66.93 -31.13 -7.13
CA TYR A 147 67.94 -32.12 -7.50
C TYR A 147 67.62 -33.52 -6.93
N SER A 148 67.97 -34.58 -7.68
CA SER A 148 67.78 -35.98 -7.30
C SER A 148 68.36 -36.30 -5.92
N ASP A 149 69.48 -35.68 -5.60
CA ASP A 149 70.31 -36.07 -4.45
C ASP A 149 69.72 -35.51 -3.16
N LEU A 150 69.01 -34.38 -3.25
CA LEU A 150 68.16 -33.83 -2.19
C LEU A 150 66.94 -34.72 -1.94
N ILE A 151 66.35 -35.32 -2.99
CA ILE A 151 65.25 -36.29 -2.86
C ILE A 151 65.76 -37.55 -2.13
N GLN A 152 66.92 -38.08 -2.52
CA GLN A 152 67.54 -39.24 -1.86
C GLN A 152 67.89 -38.96 -0.39
N LEU A 153 68.43 -37.78 -0.09
CA LEU A 153 68.71 -37.36 1.29
C LEU A 153 67.43 -37.31 2.14
N MET A 154 66.32 -36.82 1.59
CA MET A 154 65.04 -36.76 2.30
C MET A 154 64.38 -38.14 2.44
N GLN A 155 64.56 -39.05 1.47
CA GLN A 155 64.16 -40.47 1.59
C GLN A 155 64.93 -41.20 2.72
N GLN A 156 66.18 -40.82 2.97
CA GLN A 156 66.99 -41.33 4.09
C GLN A 156 66.62 -40.73 5.47
N SER A 157 65.65 -39.82 5.54
CA SER A 157 65.28 -39.18 6.81
C SER A 157 64.71 -40.18 7.83
N ASN A 158 65.15 -40.06 9.08
CA ASN A 158 64.56 -40.78 10.23
C ASN A 158 63.12 -40.34 10.54
N ASN A 159 62.63 -39.23 9.95
CA ASN A 159 61.27 -38.75 10.13
C ASN A 159 60.33 -39.35 9.06
N GLN A 160 59.39 -40.21 9.48
CA GLN A 160 58.41 -40.83 8.60
C GLN A 160 57.57 -39.81 7.80
N PHE A 161 57.18 -38.69 8.40
CA PHE A 161 56.45 -37.64 7.70
C PHE A 161 57.29 -37.01 6.59
N ALA A 162 58.59 -36.76 6.85
CA ALA A 162 59.49 -36.22 5.85
C ALA A 162 59.65 -37.18 4.66
N ARG A 163 59.84 -38.49 4.90
CA ARG A 163 59.90 -39.50 3.82
C ARG A 163 58.64 -39.50 2.96
N ASN A 164 57.47 -39.49 3.60
CA ASN A 164 56.17 -39.54 2.92
C ASN A 164 55.85 -38.32 2.03
N LEU A 165 56.64 -37.24 2.07
CA LEU A 165 56.47 -36.07 1.19
C LEU A 165 57.17 -36.21 -0.16
N PHE A 166 58.06 -37.19 -0.33
CA PHE A 166 58.85 -37.39 -1.55
C PHE A 166 58.46 -38.70 -2.24
N PRO A 167 58.52 -38.79 -3.58
CA PRO A 167 58.14 -39.99 -4.31
C PRO A 167 59.16 -41.12 -4.10
N ASP A 168 58.70 -42.37 -4.00
CA ASP A 168 59.57 -43.54 -3.84
C ASP A 168 60.46 -43.82 -5.07
N GLN A 169 60.07 -43.32 -6.25
CA GLN A 169 60.77 -43.55 -7.52
C GLN A 169 61.24 -42.23 -8.15
N ILE A 170 62.55 -42.08 -8.30
CA ILE A 170 63.19 -40.95 -8.97
C ILE A 170 63.36 -41.28 -10.47
N GLN A 171 62.71 -40.52 -11.35
CA GLN A 171 62.82 -40.71 -12.80
C GLN A 171 64.12 -40.09 -13.33
N GLN A 172 65.19 -40.88 -13.33
CA GLN A 172 66.49 -40.49 -13.90
C GLN A 172 66.37 -40.10 -15.38
N GLY A 173 67.20 -39.15 -15.83
CA GLY A 173 67.32 -38.76 -17.24
C GLY A 173 66.29 -37.74 -17.77
N LYS A 174 65.28 -37.33 -16.99
CA LYS A 174 64.41 -36.21 -17.36
C LYS A 174 65.03 -34.88 -16.96
N ARG A 175 64.91 -33.86 -17.83
CA ARG A 175 65.27 -32.46 -17.49
C ARG A 175 64.47 -32.01 -16.26
N PRO A 176 65.06 -31.18 -15.36
CA PRO A 176 64.32 -30.53 -14.29
C PRO A 176 63.06 -29.80 -14.80
N THR A 177 61.98 -29.87 -14.03
CA THR A 177 60.72 -29.23 -14.39
C THR A 177 60.67 -27.80 -13.85
N THR A 178 60.68 -26.83 -14.76
CA THR A 178 60.55 -25.41 -14.45
C THR A 178 59.16 -25.05 -13.91
N VAL A 179 59.04 -23.87 -13.29
CA VAL A 179 57.74 -23.32 -12.86
C VAL A 179 56.78 -23.20 -14.05
N SER A 180 57.27 -22.70 -15.19
CA SER A 180 56.49 -22.58 -16.43
C SER A 180 55.89 -23.92 -16.87
N ILE A 181 56.68 -25.00 -16.88
CA ILE A 181 56.22 -26.34 -17.30
C ILE A 181 55.17 -26.88 -16.33
N LYS A 182 55.40 -26.75 -15.02
CA LYS A 182 54.46 -27.19 -13.97
C LYS A 182 53.12 -26.47 -14.13
N ILE A 183 53.12 -25.14 -14.21
CA ILE A 183 51.90 -24.33 -14.29
C ILE A 183 51.18 -24.50 -15.63
N ARG A 184 51.89 -24.55 -16.77
CA ARG A 184 51.30 -24.82 -18.10
C ARG A 184 50.61 -26.18 -18.17
N THR A 185 51.15 -27.19 -17.47
CA THR A 185 50.54 -28.52 -17.38
C THR A 185 49.30 -28.51 -16.50
N GLN A 186 49.42 -28.02 -15.26
CA GLN A 186 48.31 -27.92 -14.30
C GLN A 186 47.14 -27.06 -14.82
N ALA A 187 47.43 -25.97 -15.54
CA ALA A 187 46.42 -25.15 -16.20
C ALA A 187 45.65 -25.95 -17.25
N ASN A 188 46.34 -26.67 -18.15
CA ASN A 188 45.68 -27.43 -19.20
C ASN A 188 44.91 -28.67 -18.66
N GLU A 189 45.31 -29.23 -17.51
CA GLU A 189 44.53 -30.23 -16.75
C GLU A 189 43.28 -29.64 -16.09
N LEU A 190 43.42 -28.48 -15.41
CA LEU A 190 42.32 -27.71 -14.81
C LEU A 190 41.24 -27.42 -15.86
N VAL A 191 41.67 -26.92 -17.02
CA VAL A 191 40.84 -26.65 -18.21
C VAL A 191 40.15 -27.92 -18.72
N SER A 192 40.90 -29.00 -18.93
CA SER A 192 40.37 -30.30 -19.37
C SER A 192 39.37 -30.92 -18.39
N SER A 193 39.42 -30.51 -17.12
CA SER A 193 38.45 -30.87 -16.09
C SER A 193 37.22 -29.96 -16.08
N LEU A 194 37.36 -28.66 -16.37
CA LEU A 194 36.24 -27.70 -16.43
C LEU A 194 35.34 -27.94 -17.65
N MET A 195 35.93 -28.23 -18.82
CA MET A 195 35.21 -28.56 -20.07
C MET A 195 34.28 -29.79 -19.95
N LYS A 196 34.41 -30.60 -18.89
CA LYS A 196 33.60 -31.81 -18.64
C LYS A 196 32.40 -31.55 -17.71
N CYS A 197 32.13 -30.30 -17.34
CA CYS A 197 31.08 -29.92 -16.38
C CYS A 197 30.26 -28.75 -16.91
N THR A 198 29.06 -28.54 -16.36
CA THR A 198 28.28 -27.31 -16.57
C THR A 198 28.84 -26.22 -15.64
N PRO A 199 29.46 -25.14 -16.16
CA PRO A 199 30.11 -24.16 -15.31
C PRO A 199 29.12 -23.14 -14.74
N HIS A 200 29.36 -22.72 -13.51
CA HIS A 200 28.68 -21.60 -12.86
C HIS A 200 29.75 -20.62 -12.36
N TYR A 201 29.53 -19.32 -12.56
CA TYR A 201 30.51 -18.28 -12.31
C TYR A 201 30.03 -17.31 -11.24
N VAL A 202 30.83 -17.12 -10.19
CA VAL A 202 30.71 -16.04 -9.22
C VAL A 202 31.84 -15.06 -9.50
N ARG A 203 31.53 -13.76 -9.55
CA ARG A 203 32.51 -12.70 -9.81
C ARG A 203 32.52 -11.77 -8.59
N CYS A 204 33.50 -11.97 -7.72
CA CYS A 204 33.65 -11.20 -6.49
C CYS A 204 34.18 -9.80 -6.80
N ILE A 205 33.59 -8.77 -6.18
CA ILE A 205 34.03 -7.38 -6.25
C ILE A 205 34.21 -6.88 -4.81
N LYS A 206 35.37 -6.29 -4.54
CA LYS A 206 35.73 -5.63 -3.30
C LYS A 206 35.31 -4.15 -3.37
N PRO A 207 34.40 -3.67 -2.52
CA PRO A 207 33.86 -2.31 -2.65
C PRO A 207 34.82 -1.21 -2.18
N ASN A 208 35.80 -1.54 -1.34
CA ASN A 208 36.79 -0.61 -0.79
C ASN A 208 38.06 -1.35 -0.34
N GLU A 209 39.21 -0.68 -0.37
CA GLU A 209 40.46 -1.12 0.25
C GLU A 209 40.47 -0.89 1.77
N THR A 210 39.66 0.06 2.28
CA THR A 210 39.56 0.39 3.72
C THR A 210 39.05 -0.75 4.62
N LYS A 211 38.48 -1.81 4.03
CA LYS A 211 37.81 -2.96 4.68
C LYS A 211 36.59 -2.56 5.54
N LYS A 212 35.95 -1.43 5.24
CA LYS A 212 34.78 -0.93 5.97
C LYS A 212 33.46 -1.40 5.35
N ALA A 213 32.46 -1.66 6.19
CA ALA A 213 31.11 -1.95 5.73
C ALA A 213 30.41 -0.66 5.26
N GLY A 214 29.80 -0.69 4.07
CA GLY A 214 29.07 0.45 3.48
C GLY A 214 29.94 1.53 2.81
N ASP A 215 31.27 1.38 2.85
CA ASP A 215 32.24 2.26 2.18
C ASP A 215 32.42 1.85 0.70
N TRP A 216 32.67 2.79 -0.21
CA TRP A 216 32.63 2.56 -1.67
C TRP A 216 33.64 3.41 -2.44
N GLU A 217 34.62 2.74 -3.05
CA GLU A 217 35.66 3.33 -3.90
C GLU A 217 35.31 3.08 -5.37
N GLU A 218 34.66 4.05 -6.03
CA GLU A 218 34.14 3.88 -7.39
C GLU A 218 35.22 3.52 -8.42
N GLU A 219 36.40 4.14 -8.34
CA GLU A 219 37.53 3.83 -9.22
C GLU A 219 38.06 2.40 -9.02
N ARG A 220 38.17 1.95 -7.75
CA ARG A 220 38.58 0.58 -7.41
C ARG A 220 37.57 -0.45 -7.90
N VAL A 221 36.27 -0.16 -7.81
CA VAL A 221 35.21 -1.00 -8.38
C VAL A 221 35.22 -0.97 -9.91
N HIS A 222 35.39 0.19 -10.53
CA HIS A 222 35.49 0.33 -11.99
C HIS A 222 36.63 -0.51 -12.57
N HIS A 223 37.82 -0.46 -11.95
CA HIS A 223 38.95 -1.29 -12.34
C HIS A 223 38.62 -2.80 -12.27
N GLN A 224 37.90 -3.24 -11.24
CA GLN A 224 37.43 -4.62 -11.11
C GLN A 224 36.39 -5.01 -12.17
N VAL A 225 35.45 -4.12 -12.51
CA VAL A 225 34.48 -4.34 -13.59
C VAL A 225 35.16 -4.53 -14.94
N VAL A 226 36.28 -3.83 -15.18
CA VAL A 226 37.14 -4.00 -16.35
C VAL A 226 37.90 -5.33 -16.29
N TYR A 227 38.74 -5.57 -15.27
CA TYR A 227 39.61 -6.77 -15.27
C TYR A 227 38.84 -8.10 -15.14
N LEU A 228 37.64 -8.10 -14.54
CA LEU A 228 36.78 -9.29 -14.51
C LEU A 228 36.05 -9.55 -15.84
N GLY A 229 36.24 -8.69 -16.86
CA GLY A 229 35.65 -8.80 -18.19
C GLY A 229 34.11 -8.68 -18.20
N LEU A 230 33.51 -8.05 -17.19
CA LEU A 230 32.05 -8.07 -17.00
C LEU A 230 31.30 -7.36 -18.13
N LYS A 231 31.85 -6.24 -18.60
CA LYS A 231 31.32 -5.48 -19.75
C LYS A 231 31.23 -6.36 -21.01
N GLU A 232 32.27 -7.13 -21.30
CA GLU A 232 32.32 -7.98 -22.50
C GLU A 232 31.44 -9.23 -22.34
N ASN A 233 31.34 -9.81 -21.14
CA ASN A 233 30.37 -10.90 -20.90
C ASN A 233 28.91 -10.44 -21.07
N ILE A 234 28.59 -9.22 -20.61
CA ILE A 234 27.28 -8.61 -20.85
C ILE A 234 27.09 -8.30 -22.35
N ARG A 235 28.12 -7.83 -23.06
CA ARG A 235 28.08 -7.60 -24.51
C ARG A 235 27.76 -8.89 -25.27
N VAL A 236 28.50 -9.98 -25.02
CA VAL A 236 28.26 -11.30 -25.62
C VAL A 236 26.83 -11.77 -25.36
N ARG A 237 26.32 -11.61 -24.13
CA ARG A 237 24.92 -11.98 -23.79
C ARG A 237 23.85 -11.03 -24.35
N ARG A 238 24.18 -9.77 -24.67
CA ARG A 238 23.27 -8.79 -25.29
C ARG A 238 23.30 -8.80 -26.82
N ALA A 239 24.34 -9.31 -27.46
CA ALA A 239 24.44 -9.41 -28.91
C ALA A 239 23.53 -10.51 -29.50
N GLY A 240 23.27 -11.56 -28.71
CA GLY A 240 22.18 -12.50 -28.94
C GLY A 240 20.83 -11.96 -28.47
N TYR A 241 19.99 -12.84 -27.92
CA TYR A 241 18.69 -12.47 -27.36
C TYR A 241 18.77 -12.27 -25.84
N ALA A 242 18.69 -11.01 -25.38
CA ALA A 242 18.85 -10.64 -23.97
C ALA A 242 17.83 -11.29 -23.01
N TYR A 243 16.71 -11.79 -23.52
CA TYR A 243 15.72 -12.53 -22.72
C TYR A 243 15.17 -13.74 -23.49
N ARG A 244 15.05 -14.89 -22.81
CA ARG A 244 14.41 -16.10 -23.34
C ARG A 244 13.59 -16.82 -22.27
N ARG A 245 12.41 -17.34 -22.63
CA ARG A 245 11.51 -18.03 -21.68
C ARG A 245 10.59 -19.04 -22.37
N PRO A 246 10.29 -20.21 -21.78
CA PRO A 246 9.30 -21.15 -22.32
C PRO A 246 7.94 -20.49 -22.52
N PHE A 247 7.24 -20.82 -23.62
CA PHE A 247 6.01 -20.14 -24.04
C PHE A 247 4.96 -20.06 -22.93
N GLU A 248 4.65 -21.18 -22.26
CA GLU A 248 3.70 -21.23 -21.13
C GLU A 248 4.02 -20.22 -20.02
N LYS A 249 5.30 -20.08 -19.66
CA LYS A 249 5.78 -19.21 -18.58
C LYS A 249 5.84 -17.74 -18.98
N PHE A 250 5.81 -17.44 -20.28
CA PHE A 250 5.64 -16.09 -20.82
C PHE A 250 4.15 -15.74 -20.89
N LEU A 251 3.36 -16.60 -21.53
CA LEU A 251 1.90 -16.50 -21.64
C LEU A 251 1.25 -16.32 -20.26
N TRP A 252 1.55 -17.16 -19.26
CA TRP A 252 1.00 -17.03 -17.91
C TRP A 252 1.35 -15.69 -17.25
N ARG A 253 2.54 -15.13 -17.50
CA ARG A 253 2.95 -13.84 -16.93
C ARG A 253 2.24 -12.65 -17.60
N TYR A 254 2.05 -12.71 -18.92
CA TYR A 254 1.67 -11.58 -19.76
C TYR A 254 0.27 -11.69 -20.39
N ALA A 255 -0.49 -12.77 -20.17
CA ALA A 255 -1.85 -12.95 -20.71
C ALA A 255 -2.79 -11.78 -20.39
N ILE A 256 -2.57 -11.08 -19.26
CA ILE A 256 -3.32 -9.90 -18.81
C ILE A 256 -3.20 -8.68 -19.76
N LEU A 257 -2.23 -8.69 -20.68
CA LEU A 257 -1.96 -7.57 -21.60
C LEU A 257 -3.03 -7.43 -22.69
N THR A 258 -3.67 -8.51 -23.14
CA THR A 258 -4.69 -8.48 -24.19
C THR A 258 -5.91 -9.34 -23.87
N GLU A 259 -7.08 -8.88 -24.27
CA GLU A 259 -8.38 -9.53 -24.04
C GLU A 259 -8.55 -10.81 -24.87
N GLN A 260 -7.64 -11.08 -25.81
CA GLN A 260 -7.55 -12.36 -26.53
C GLN A 260 -6.90 -13.47 -25.69
N THR A 261 -6.09 -13.13 -24.68
CA THR A 261 -5.41 -14.10 -23.78
C THR A 261 -5.93 -14.06 -22.35
N TRP A 262 -6.54 -12.96 -21.92
CA TRP A 262 -7.14 -12.80 -20.59
C TRP A 262 -8.65 -13.11 -20.60
N PRO A 263 -9.22 -13.84 -19.61
CA PRO A 263 -8.60 -14.37 -18.40
C PRO A 263 -8.01 -15.77 -18.56
N THR A 264 -8.26 -16.46 -19.68
CA THR A 264 -7.76 -17.82 -19.91
C THR A 264 -7.64 -18.08 -21.40
N TYR A 265 -6.41 -18.26 -21.86
CA TYR A 265 -6.11 -18.71 -23.21
C TYR A 265 -6.13 -20.25 -23.27
N ARG A 266 -6.63 -20.82 -24.38
CA ARG A 266 -6.75 -22.28 -24.59
C ARG A 266 -6.17 -22.78 -25.92
N GLY A 267 -5.53 -21.89 -26.70
CA GLY A 267 -4.85 -22.25 -27.95
C GLY A 267 -3.40 -22.70 -27.72
N ASP A 268 -2.64 -22.78 -28.81
CA ASP A 268 -1.19 -23.05 -28.77
C ASP A 268 -0.42 -21.96 -28.00
N PRO A 269 0.39 -22.30 -26.98
CA PRO A 269 1.19 -21.33 -26.24
C PRO A 269 2.10 -20.44 -27.10
N LYS A 270 2.60 -20.92 -28.25
CA LYS A 270 3.45 -20.11 -29.14
C LYS A 270 2.64 -19.00 -29.83
N GLN A 271 1.48 -19.32 -30.41
CA GLN A 271 0.50 -18.33 -30.88
C GLN A 271 0.06 -17.36 -29.77
N GLY A 272 -0.18 -17.87 -28.55
CA GLY A 272 -0.55 -17.04 -27.40
C GLY A 272 0.53 -16.00 -27.04
N CYS A 273 1.82 -16.37 -27.12
CA CYS A 273 2.93 -15.44 -26.94
C CYS A 273 3.01 -14.40 -28.08
N GLU A 274 2.74 -14.81 -29.32
CA GLU A 274 2.78 -13.90 -30.46
C GLU A 274 1.65 -12.86 -30.42
N ILE A 275 0.43 -13.27 -30.04
CA ILE A 275 -0.71 -12.39 -29.79
C ILE A 275 -0.34 -11.33 -28.73
N ILE A 276 0.38 -11.72 -27.67
CA ILE A 276 0.86 -10.79 -26.64
C ILE A 276 1.87 -9.79 -27.22
N CYS A 277 2.93 -10.24 -27.90
CA CYS A 277 3.94 -9.35 -28.49
C CYS A 277 3.33 -8.34 -29.46
N ARG A 278 2.45 -8.81 -30.36
CA ARG A 278 1.71 -7.96 -31.30
C ARG A 278 0.79 -6.97 -30.59
N SER A 279 0.13 -7.35 -29.49
CA SER A 279 -0.77 -6.46 -28.74
C SER A 279 -0.07 -5.27 -28.06
N VAL A 280 1.23 -5.40 -27.79
CA VAL A 280 2.08 -4.35 -27.21
C VAL A 280 2.82 -3.55 -28.30
N LYS A 281 2.65 -3.93 -29.58
CA LYS A 281 3.39 -3.38 -30.74
C LYS A 281 4.91 -3.55 -30.62
N LEU A 282 5.36 -4.73 -30.20
CA LEU A 282 6.76 -5.11 -30.39
C LEU A 282 7.01 -5.36 -31.88
N ASP A 283 8.04 -4.74 -32.44
CA ASP A 283 8.41 -4.92 -33.84
C ASP A 283 8.90 -6.36 -34.11
N PRO A 284 8.66 -6.94 -35.30
CA PRO A 284 8.95 -8.36 -35.57
C PRO A 284 10.43 -8.76 -35.56
N ASP A 285 11.36 -7.81 -35.55
CA ASP A 285 12.81 -8.07 -35.39
C ASP A 285 13.25 -8.08 -33.92
N GLN A 286 12.41 -7.58 -33.01
CA GLN A 286 12.69 -7.47 -31.57
C GLN A 286 12.42 -8.78 -30.82
N PHE A 287 11.74 -9.75 -31.45
CA PHE A 287 11.46 -11.06 -30.86
C PHE A 287 11.47 -12.17 -31.91
N GLN A 288 11.85 -13.39 -31.52
CA GLN A 288 11.74 -14.59 -32.35
C GLN A 288 11.13 -15.74 -31.55
N MET A 289 10.28 -16.52 -32.21
CA MET A 289 9.58 -17.66 -31.60
C MET A 289 10.26 -18.98 -31.99
N GLY A 290 10.98 -19.59 -31.05
CA GLY A 290 11.69 -20.85 -31.24
C GLY A 290 10.78 -22.08 -31.30
N ARG A 291 11.31 -23.25 -30.90
CA ARG A 291 10.56 -24.51 -30.82
C ARG A 291 9.78 -24.64 -29.50
N SER A 292 10.34 -24.15 -28.39
CA SER A 292 9.72 -24.19 -27.05
C SER A 292 9.73 -22.85 -26.29
N LYS A 293 10.53 -21.87 -26.75
CA LYS A 293 10.74 -20.58 -26.06
C LYS A 293 10.48 -19.39 -26.97
N VAL A 294 9.98 -18.31 -26.37
CA VAL A 294 10.07 -16.97 -26.95
C VAL A 294 11.41 -16.35 -26.57
N PHE A 295 12.03 -15.68 -27.54
CA PHE A 295 13.27 -14.93 -27.41
C PHE A 295 12.98 -13.45 -27.71
N ILE A 296 13.51 -12.54 -26.89
CA ILE A 296 13.38 -11.09 -27.03
C ILE A 296 14.78 -10.49 -27.06
N LYS A 297 15.04 -9.65 -28.07
CA LYS A 297 16.37 -9.17 -28.44
C LYS A 297 16.84 -8.06 -27.50
N ASN A 298 16.09 -6.97 -27.46
CA ASN A 298 16.39 -5.78 -26.69
C ASN A 298 15.70 -5.80 -25.31
N PRO A 299 16.39 -5.49 -24.19
CA PRO A 299 15.78 -5.42 -22.86
C PRO A 299 14.71 -4.32 -22.75
N GLU A 300 14.80 -3.27 -23.56
CA GLU A 300 13.82 -2.18 -23.65
C GLU A 300 12.42 -2.72 -24.01
N SER A 301 12.35 -3.70 -24.92
CA SER A 301 11.12 -4.42 -25.29
C SER A 301 10.55 -5.27 -24.15
N LEU A 302 11.40 -5.79 -23.26
CA LEU A 302 10.98 -6.50 -22.06
C LEU A 302 10.45 -5.54 -20.98
N PHE A 303 11.10 -4.38 -20.80
CA PHE A 303 10.62 -3.36 -19.86
C PHE A 303 9.24 -2.83 -20.28
N LEU A 304 8.99 -2.63 -21.58
CA LEU A 304 7.68 -2.25 -22.10
C LEU A 304 6.59 -3.29 -21.77
N LEU A 305 6.88 -4.60 -21.90
CA LEU A 305 5.95 -5.67 -21.50
C LEU A 305 5.57 -5.60 -20.01
N GLU A 306 6.54 -5.35 -19.13
CA GLU A 306 6.32 -5.23 -17.69
C GLU A 306 5.59 -3.93 -17.32
N GLU A 307 5.92 -2.81 -17.96
CA GLU A 307 5.31 -1.51 -17.66
C GLU A 307 3.83 -1.44 -18.08
N VAL A 308 3.48 -1.99 -19.26
CA VAL A 308 2.08 -2.15 -19.68
C VAL A 308 1.34 -3.15 -18.78
N ARG A 309 2.04 -4.15 -18.22
CA ARG A 309 1.47 -5.16 -17.31
C ARG A 309 1.09 -4.55 -15.96
N GLU A 310 1.96 -3.75 -15.35
CA GLU A 310 1.63 -3.04 -14.12
C GLU A 310 0.49 -2.03 -14.34
N ARG A 311 0.47 -1.31 -15.48
CA ARG A 311 -0.65 -0.45 -15.87
C ARG A 311 -2.00 -1.18 -15.99
N LYS A 312 -2.03 -2.49 -16.24
CA LYS A 312 -3.29 -3.28 -16.24
C LYS A 312 -3.82 -3.54 -14.83
N TYR A 313 -2.96 -3.76 -13.84
CA TYR A 313 -3.40 -4.07 -12.47
C TYR A 313 -4.24 -2.96 -11.86
N ASP A 314 -3.90 -1.71 -12.13
CA ASP A 314 -4.63 -0.54 -11.68
C ASP A 314 -6.11 -0.56 -12.12
N GLY A 315 -6.38 -1.02 -13.35
CA GLY A 315 -7.73 -1.23 -13.87
C GLY A 315 -8.51 -2.32 -13.14
N PHE A 316 -7.85 -3.44 -12.79
CA PHE A 316 -8.47 -4.53 -12.02
C PHE A 316 -8.67 -4.17 -10.55
N ALA A 317 -7.71 -3.49 -9.92
CA ALA A 317 -7.82 -2.97 -8.56
C ALA A 317 -9.02 -2.01 -8.45
N ARG A 318 -9.18 -1.07 -9.40
CA ARG A 318 -10.35 -0.17 -9.46
C ARG A 318 -11.67 -0.94 -9.62
N LYS A 319 -11.72 -2.01 -10.44
CA LYS A 319 -12.90 -2.90 -10.57
C LYS A 319 -13.25 -3.57 -9.22
N ILE A 320 -12.27 -4.18 -8.56
CA ILE A 320 -12.44 -4.87 -7.26
C ILE A 320 -12.86 -3.89 -6.17
N GLN A 321 -12.16 -2.76 -6.02
CA GLN A 321 -12.50 -1.73 -5.03
C GLN A 321 -13.93 -1.17 -5.25
N LYS A 322 -14.35 -0.96 -6.50
CA LYS A 322 -15.71 -0.49 -6.83
C LYS A 322 -16.78 -1.53 -6.45
N ALA A 323 -16.50 -2.82 -6.63
CA ALA A 323 -17.37 -3.91 -6.20
C ALA A 323 -17.44 -4.01 -4.66
N TRP A 324 -16.29 -3.97 -3.97
CA TRP A 324 -16.21 -4.04 -2.51
C TRP A 324 -16.89 -2.84 -1.83
N ARG A 325 -16.59 -1.61 -2.24
CA ARG A 325 -17.24 -0.38 -1.71
C ARG A 325 -18.76 -0.44 -1.89
N ARG A 326 -19.23 -0.91 -3.05
CA ARG A 326 -20.67 -1.14 -3.34
C ARG A 326 -21.28 -2.22 -2.44
N HIS A 327 -20.59 -3.35 -2.22
CA HIS A 327 -21.08 -4.43 -1.35
C HIS A 327 -21.19 -3.97 0.11
N ASN A 328 -20.13 -3.33 0.63
CA ASN A 328 -20.09 -2.84 2.02
C ASN A 328 -21.17 -1.77 2.26
N ALA A 329 -21.29 -0.78 1.37
CA ALA A 329 -22.34 0.24 1.44
C ALA A 329 -23.77 -0.37 1.38
N ARG A 330 -24.00 -1.39 0.55
CA ARG A 330 -25.28 -2.12 0.51
C ARG A 330 -25.58 -2.83 1.84
N ARG A 331 -24.61 -3.57 2.41
CA ARG A 331 -24.79 -4.24 3.71
C ARG A 331 -25.05 -3.24 4.84
N HIS A 332 -24.36 -2.11 4.84
CA HIS A 332 -24.60 -1.04 5.82
C HIS A 332 -26.01 -0.45 5.69
N HIS A 333 -26.48 -0.16 4.47
CA HIS A 333 -27.82 0.36 4.21
C HIS A 333 -28.94 -0.61 4.62
N VAL A 334 -28.76 -1.90 4.34
CA VAL A 334 -29.71 -2.95 4.77
C VAL A 334 -29.76 -3.02 6.30
N LYS A 335 -28.60 -3.07 6.98
CA LYS A 335 -28.54 -3.10 8.45
C LYS A 335 -29.20 -1.87 9.10
N MET A 336 -29.02 -0.68 8.52
CA MET A 336 -29.71 0.52 9.01
C MET A 336 -31.23 0.44 8.82
N LYS A 337 -31.72 -0.11 7.69
CA LYS A 337 -33.16 -0.31 7.46
C LYS A 337 -33.77 -1.36 8.39
N GLU A 338 -33.05 -2.44 8.69
CA GLU A 338 -33.45 -3.45 9.67
C GLU A 338 -33.61 -2.82 11.05
N GLN A 339 -32.54 -2.18 11.57
CA GLN A 339 -32.56 -1.49 12.86
C GLN A 339 -33.67 -0.44 12.97
N ALA A 340 -33.91 0.32 11.90
CA ALA A 340 -34.99 1.32 11.84
C ALA A 340 -36.40 0.70 11.82
N SER A 341 -36.53 -0.51 11.29
CA SER A 341 -37.78 -1.28 11.31
C SER A 341 -38.03 -1.84 12.72
N ASP A 342 -37.00 -2.42 13.34
CA ASP A 342 -37.12 -3.10 14.64
C ASP A 342 -37.50 -2.16 15.79
N LEU A 343 -37.12 -0.88 15.72
CA LEU A 343 -37.56 0.16 16.68
C LEU A 343 -39.09 0.37 16.73
N LEU A 344 -39.81 0.01 15.66
CA LEU A 344 -41.24 0.29 15.49
C LEU A 344 -42.09 -0.98 15.26
N TYR A 345 -41.44 -2.12 15.01
CA TYR A 345 -42.05 -3.41 14.71
C TYR A 345 -42.98 -3.89 15.84
N GLY A 346 -44.19 -4.30 15.47
CA GLY A 346 -45.24 -4.75 16.39
C GLY A 346 -45.85 -3.66 17.28
N LYS A 347 -45.38 -2.40 17.15
CA LYS A 347 -45.76 -1.29 18.06
C LYS A 347 -46.36 -0.08 17.35
N LYS A 348 -46.07 0.11 16.06
CA LYS A 348 -46.61 1.24 15.27
C LYS A 348 -46.89 0.87 13.83
N GLU A 349 -48.09 1.19 13.34
CA GLU A 349 -48.46 1.12 11.92
C GLU A 349 -47.47 1.88 11.03
N ARG A 350 -47.35 1.45 9.77
CA ARG A 350 -46.31 1.93 8.86
C ARG A 350 -46.92 2.69 7.69
N ARG A 351 -46.44 3.91 7.43
CA ARG A 351 -46.81 4.65 6.21
C ARG A 351 -46.14 3.97 5.01
N ARG A 352 -46.88 3.67 3.94
CA ARG A 352 -46.34 3.06 2.69
C ARG A 352 -45.02 3.69 2.23
N PHE A 353 -44.99 5.02 2.15
CA PHE A 353 -43.82 5.79 1.71
C PHE A 353 -42.67 5.86 2.73
N SER A 354 -42.90 5.54 4.01
CA SER A 354 -41.86 5.54 5.05
C SER A 354 -40.99 4.28 5.05
N LEU A 355 -41.59 3.13 4.72
CA LEU A 355 -40.94 1.81 4.81
C LEU A 355 -39.69 1.69 3.94
N ASN A 356 -39.78 2.13 2.68
CA ASN A 356 -38.73 1.93 1.69
C ASN A 356 -37.87 3.17 1.44
N ARG A 357 -38.11 4.27 2.16
CA ARG A 357 -37.34 5.52 2.06
C ARG A 357 -35.84 5.26 2.25
N ASN A 358 -35.01 5.97 1.51
CA ASN A 358 -33.58 6.02 1.79
C ASN A 358 -33.32 7.11 2.82
N PHE A 359 -32.46 6.83 3.80
CA PHE A 359 -31.99 7.83 4.74
C PHE A 359 -30.91 8.69 4.06
N VAL A 360 -30.92 9.99 4.35
CA VAL A 360 -30.02 11.00 3.80
C VAL A 360 -29.25 11.71 4.93
N GLY A 361 -29.78 11.69 6.16
CA GLY A 361 -29.28 12.49 7.27
C GLY A 361 -29.72 13.95 7.11
N ASP A 362 -29.09 14.69 6.22
CA ASP A 362 -29.37 16.10 5.97
C ASP A 362 -30.38 16.31 4.83
N TYR A 363 -31.54 16.88 5.16
CA TYR A 363 -32.60 17.23 4.22
C TYR A 363 -32.77 18.74 4.01
N ILE A 364 -31.95 19.57 4.65
CA ILE A 364 -31.95 21.03 4.49
C ILE A 364 -30.69 21.56 3.78
N GLY A 365 -29.65 20.74 3.63
CA GLY A 365 -28.41 21.11 2.95
C GLY A 365 -27.59 22.09 3.78
N ILE A 366 -27.35 21.76 5.05
CA ILE A 366 -26.73 22.63 6.06
C ILE A 366 -25.31 23.09 5.65
N GLU A 367 -24.62 22.35 4.77
CA GLU A 367 -23.38 22.77 4.13
C GLU A 367 -23.50 24.12 3.41
N HIS A 368 -24.69 24.43 2.88
CA HIS A 368 -25.01 25.69 2.20
C HIS A 368 -25.66 26.74 3.12
N HIS A 369 -25.87 26.43 4.40
CA HIS A 369 -26.49 27.30 5.39
C HIS A 369 -25.52 27.64 6.55
N PRO A 370 -24.56 28.56 6.34
CA PRO A 370 -23.53 28.88 7.34
C PRO A 370 -24.08 29.46 8.65
N ALA A 371 -25.24 30.13 8.63
CA ALA A 371 -25.90 30.61 9.84
C ALA A 371 -26.32 29.45 10.77
N LEU A 372 -26.95 28.40 10.23
CA LEU A 372 -27.25 27.18 10.97
C LEU A 372 -25.98 26.50 11.51
N GLN A 373 -24.88 26.48 10.74
CA GLN A 373 -23.60 25.93 11.21
C GLN A 373 -23.02 26.72 12.39
N VAL A 374 -23.20 28.05 12.45
CA VAL A 374 -22.80 28.86 13.61
C VAL A 374 -23.64 28.51 14.84
N LEU A 375 -24.96 28.39 14.68
CA LEU A 375 -25.90 28.08 15.78
C LEU A 375 -25.77 26.65 16.32
N VAL A 376 -25.34 25.70 15.50
CA VAL A 376 -25.13 24.28 15.88
C VAL A 376 -23.69 24.00 16.31
N GLY A 377 -22.73 24.80 15.82
CA GLY A 377 -21.30 24.70 16.12
C GLY A 377 -20.48 24.32 14.88
N LYS A 378 -19.59 25.21 14.42
CA LYS A 378 -18.81 25.13 13.15
C LYS A 378 -17.96 23.86 12.93
N ARG A 379 -17.82 22.98 13.93
CA ARG A 379 -17.06 21.71 13.86
C ARG A 379 -17.86 20.49 14.33
N GLU A 380 -19.14 20.65 14.67
CA GLU A 380 -20.01 19.52 15.03
C GLU A 380 -20.42 18.75 13.78
N ARG A 381 -20.26 17.42 13.82
CA ARG A 381 -20.75 16.57 12.74
C ARG A 381 -22.26 16.43 12.85
N ILE A 382 -22.95 16.82 11.78
CA ILE A 382 -24.39 16.68 11.65
C ILE A 382 -24.73 15.22 11.30
N ASP A 383 -25.58 14.59 12.10
CA ASP A 383 -26.03 13.21 11.90
C ASP A 383 -27.46 13.13 11.34
N PHE A 384 -28.26 14.19 11.52
CA PHE A 384 -29.58 14.36 10.89
C PHE A 384 -30.02 15.83 10.92
N ALA A 385 -30.69 16.32 9.87
CA ALA A 385 -31.26 17.66 9.81
C ALA A 385 -32.55 17.69 8.95
N THR A 386 -33.64 18.28 9.46
CA THR A 386 -34.89 18.48 8.70
C THR A 386 -35.69 19.66 9.24
N THR A 387 -36.46 20.34 8.40
CA THR A 387 -37.57 21.18 8.87
C THR A 387 -38.70 20.28 9.41
N CYS A 388 -39.23 20.60 10.60
CA CYS A 388 -40.38 19.94 11.23
C CYS A 388 -41.45 20.97 11.63
N ASN A 389 -42.64 20.46 11.98
CA ASN A 389 -43.65 21.25 12.67
C ASN A 389 -43.43 21.14 14.19
N LYS A 390 -43.46 22.26 14.93
CA LYS A 390 -43.59 22.30 16.39
C LYS A 390 -44.93 22.93 16.77
N TYR A 391 -45.61 22.31 17.71
CA TYR A 391 -46.88 22.78 18.27
C TYR A 391 -46.64 23.59 19.56
N ASP A 392 -47.37 24.69 19.75
CA ASP A 392 -47.28 25.58 20.92
C ASP A 392 -48.32 25.26 22.02
N ARG A 393 -48.39 26.11 23.06
CA ARG A 393 -49.36 25.97 24.18
C ARG A 393 -50.84 26.14 23.79
N ARG A 394 -51.11 26.61 22.57
CA ARG A 394 -52.44 26.74 21.92
C ARG A 394 -52.57 25.78 20.72
N PHE A 395 -51.67 24.80 20.60
CA PHE A 395 -51.55 23.87 19.46
C PHE A 395 -51.37 24.53 18.09
N LYS A 396 -50.92 25.79 18.04
CA LYS A 396 -50.54 26.45 16.78
C LYS A 396 -49.21 25.91 16.27
N ILE A 397 -49.11 25.72 14.95
CA ILE A 397 -47.93 25.19 14.28
C ILE A 397 -46.91 26.31 14.04
N SER A 398 -45.65 26.00 14.33
CA SER A 398 -44.46 26.76 13.94
C SER A 398 -43.52 25.85 13.16
N LYS A 399 -42.82 26.39 12.15
CA LYS A 399 -41.77 25.67 11.42
C LYS A 399 -40.43 25.87 12.12
N LEU A 400 -39.77 24.77 12.49
CA LEU A 400 -38.42 24.78 13.07
C LEU A 400 -37.53 23.80 12.30
N ASP A 401 -36.24 24.10 12.19
CA ASP A 401 -35.24 23.15 11.71
C ASP A 401 -34.66 22.35 12.89
N MET A 402 -34.75 21.04 12.77
CA MET A 402 -34.45 20.06 13.79
C MET A 402 -33.20 19.28 13.42
N ILE A 403 -32.13 19.45 14.22
CA ILE A 403 -30.77 19.08 13.85
C ILE A 403 -30.11 18.27 14.98
N ILE A 404 -29.73 17.01 14.69
CA ILE A 404 -29.01 16.12 15.60
C ILE A 404 -27.50 16.20 15.34
N THR A 405 -26.74 16.40 16.41
CA THR A 405 -25.28 16.30 16.48
C THR A 405 -24.86 15.12 17.36
N ALA A 406 -23.57 14.93 17.60
CA ALA A 406 -23.07 13.97 18.58
C ALA A 406 -23.40 14.33 20.05
N LYS A 407 -23.80 15.58 20.34
CA LYS A 407 -24.01 16.10 21.70
C LYS A 407 -25.45 16.53 21.99
N HIS A 408 -26.09 17.16 21.00
CA HIS A 408 -27.36 17.87 21.16
C HIS A 408 -28.36 17.58 20.05
N LEU A 409 -29.64 17.59 20.42
CA LEU A 409 -30.76 17.82 19.53
C LEU A 409 -31.12 19.31 19.56
N ASN A 410 -30.92 20.00 18.43
CA ASN A 410 -31.15 21.43 18.27
C ASN A 410 -32.49 21.67 17.56
N LEU A 411 -33.22 22.68 17.98
CA LEU A 411 -34.43 23.19 17.32
C LEU A 411 -34.22 24.68 17.04
N ILE A 412 -34.05 25.04 15.76
CA ILE A 412 -33.80 26.41 15.30
C ILE A 412 -35.08 26.95 14.65
N GLY A 413 -35.44 28.20 14.97
CA GLY A 413 -36.60 28.89 14.42
C GLY A 413 -36.22 30.11 13.60
N ARG A 414 -37.23 30.77 13.05
CA ARG A 414 -37.11 31.97 12.22
C ARG A 414 -37.93 33.09 12.83
N GLU A 415 -37.31 34.24 13.06
CA GLU A 415 -37.95 35.41 13.68
C GLU A 415 -37.59 36.70 12.95
N LYS A 416 -38.48 37.70 13.04
CA LYS A 416 -38.20 39.04 12.52
C LYS A 416 -37.49 39.85 13.60
N VAL A 417 -36.38 40.50 13.24
CA VAL A 417 -35.66 41.45 14.11
C VAL A 417 -36.61 42.61 14.47
N ALA A 418 -36.74 42.94 15.77
CA ALA A 418 -37.76 43.87 16.27
C ALA A 418 -37.29 45.33 16.44
N LYS A 419 -36.03 45.53 16.86
CA LYS A 419 -35.35 46.83 17.06
C LYS A 419 -34.06 46.86 16.21
N GLY A 420 -33.51 48.04 15.90
CA GLY A 420 -32.22 48.20 15.18
C GLY A 420 -32.30 48.23 13.63
N PRO A 421 -31.17 48.38 12.92
CA PRO A 421 -31.12 48.66 11.47
C PRO A 421 -31.55 47.49 10.57
N GLN A 422 -31.60 46.26 11.10
CA GLN A 422 -32.09 45.08 10.40
C GLN A 422 -33.58 44.78 10.70
N LYS A 423 -34.31 45.72 11.30
CA LYS A 423 -35.72 45.55 11.71
C LYS A 423 -36.59 45.01 10.57
N GLY A 424 -37.33 43.94 10.85
CA GLY A 424 -38.17 43.22 9.89
C GLY A 424 -37.45 42.12 9.10
N GLN A 425 -36.12 42.12 9.03
CA GLN A 425 -35.35 41.02 8.45
C GLN A 425 -35.58 39.74 9.25
N LEU A 426 -35.71 38.62 8.53
CA LEU A 426 -35.93 37.31 9.12
C LEU A 426 -34.57 36.64 9.39
N VAL A 427 -34.31 36.33 10.65
CA VAL A 427 -33.07 35.73 11.16
C VAL A 427 -33.33 34.35 11.77
N GLU A 428 -32.30 33.51 11.79
CA GLU A 428 -32.35 32.16 12.37
C GLU A 428 -31.93 32.22 13.84
N VAL A 429 -32.73 31.61 14.72
CA VAL A 429 -32.60 31.73 16.18
C VAL A 429 -32.71 30.36 16.82
N LEU A 430 -31.72 29.97 17.63
CA LEU A 430 -31.76 28.71 18.38
C LEU A 430 -32.90 28.76 19.42
N LYS A 431 -33.96 27.97 19.20
CA LYS A 431 -35.17 27.96 20.03
C LYS A 431 -35.18 26.90 21.13
N ARG A 432 -34.38 25.86 20.99
CA ARG A 432 -34.03 24.92 22.07
C ARG A 432 -32.79 24.13 21.69
N GLN A 433 -31.91 23.89 22.65
CA GLN A 433 -30.84 22.90 22.55
C GLN A 433 -31.04 21.88 23.67
N ILE A 434 -31.11 20.60 23.31
CA ILE A 434 -31.38 19.51 24.26
C ILE A 434 -30.16 18.58 24.27
N PRO A 435 -29.40 18.50 25.38
CA PRO A 435 -28.39 17.46 25.57
C PRO A 435 -29.03 16.07 25.44
N LEU A 436 -28.45 15.21 24.61
CA LEU A 436 -29.07 13.92 24.29
C LEU A 436 -29.26 13.04 25.54
N ASP A 437 -28.32 13.10 26.48
CA ASP A 437 -28.37 12.44 27.78
C ASP A 437 -29.49 12.92 28.72
N ARG A 438 -30.07 14.12 28.49
CA ARG A 438 -31.25 14.63 29.22
C ARG A 438 -32.58 14.19 28.62
N ILE A 439 -32.60 13.59 27.43
CA ILE A 439 -33.82 13.02 26.85
C ILE A 439 -34.22 11.81 27.71
N GLN A 440 -35.47 11.80 28.18
CA GLN A 440 -36.00 10.74 29.04
C GLN A 440 -36.61 9.61 28.21
N SER A 441 -37.52 9.98 27.31
CA SER A 441 -38.23 9.05 26.44
C SER A 441 -38.84 9.81 25.24
N ILE A 442 -39.32 9.05 24.25
CA ILE A 442 -40.03 9.60 23.09
C ILE A 442 -41.45 9.01 23.07
N GLY A 443 -42.46 9.87 23.19
CA GLY A 443 -43.86 9.49 23.01
C GLY A 443 -44.25 9.39 21.52
N LEU A 444 -44.98 8.34 21.19
CA LEU A 444 -45.42 7.98 19.84
C LEU A 444 -46.83 7.36 19.92
N SER A 445 -47.71 7.64 18.96
CA SER A 445 -48.95 6.85 18.83
C SER A 445 -48.69 5.45 18.22
N PRO A 446 -49.64 4.50 18.31
CA PRO A 446 -49.57 3.23 17.58
C PRO A 446 -49.95 3.34 16.10
N TYR A 447 -50.54 4.45 15.64
CA TYR A 447 -51.06 4.61 14.26
C TYR A 447 -50.02 5.18 13.28
N GLN A 448 -50.35 5.32 11.99
CA GLN A 448 -49.38 5.75 10.96
C GLN A 448 -49.03 7.26 10.93
N ASP A 449 -49.19 8.00 12.03
CA ASP A 449 -48.94 9.45 12.10
C ASP A 449 -47.45 9.86 12.02
N ASP A 450 -47.18 11.17 11.89
CA ASP A 450 -45.84 11.78 11.86
C ASP A 450 -45.41 12.50 13.18
N PHE A 451 -46.24 12.49 14.23
CA PHE A 451 -45.99 13.15 15.51
C PHE A 451 -44.94 12.47 16.42
N VAL A 452 -44.12 13.28 17.07
CA VAL A 452 -43.03 12.87 17.97
C VAL A 452 -43.10 13.74 19.22
N ILE A 453 -43.14 13.11 20.40
CA ILE A 453 -43.24 13.81 21.68
C ILE A 453 -41.93 13.64 22.43
N LEU A 454 -41.15 14.71 22.57
CA LEU A 454 -39.86 14.68 23.27
C LEU A 454 -40.05 14.93 24.77
N TYR A 455 -39.89 13.90 25.60
CA TYR A 455 -39.80 14.02 27.05
C TYR A 455 -38.34 14.25 27.46
N VAL A 456 -38.12 15.27 28.30
CA VAL A 456 -36.79 15.71 28.75
C VAL A 456 -36.83 15.78 30.27
N ARG A 457 -35.80 15.25 30.95
CA ARG A 457 -35.76 15.23 32.41
C ARG A 457 -35.78 16.67 32.94
N GLU A 458 -36.63 16.91 33.93
CA GLU A 458 -36.79 18.19 34.66
C GLU A 458 -37.15 19.41 33.79
N ASP A 459 -37.58 19.19 32.54
CA ASP A 459 -37.80 20.24 31.54
C ASP A 459 -39.08 19.98 30.72
N TYR A 460 -39.56 20.98 29.97
CA TYR A 460 -40.85 20.91 29.27
C TYR A 460 -40.83 19.97 28.06
N THR A 461 -41.99 19.42 27.70
CA THR A 461 -42.14 18.51 26.56
C THR A 461 -42.13 19.27 25.23
N SER A 462 -41.57 18.69 24.15
CA SER A 462 -41.77 19.22 22.78
C SER A 462 -42.71 18.32 21.99
N LEU A 463 -43.85 18.86 21.56
CA LEU A 463 -44.74 18.22 20.57
C LEU A 463 -44.29 18.62 19.16
N LEU A 464 -43.74 17.66 18.42
CA LEU A 464 -43.21 17.84 17.06
C LEU A 464 -43.94 16.93 16.07
N GLU A 465 -43.79 17.19 14.77
CA GLU A 465 -44.28 16.35 13.68
C GLU A 465 -43.32 16.40 12.49
N THR A 466 -42.94 15.23 11.94
CA THR A 466 -42.01 15.13 10.81
C THR A 466 -42.25 13.86 9.95
N PRO A 467 -42.28 13.98 8.61
CA PRO A 467 -42.38 12.82 7.70
C PRO A 467 -41.08 11.99 7.63
N PHE A 468 -40.06 12.39 8.39
CA PHE A 468 -38.79 11.68 8.55
C PHE A 468 -38.71 10.90 9.87
N LYS A 469 -39.82 10.78 10.62
CA LYS A 469 -39.91 10.14 11.95
C LYS A 469 -39.04 8.88 12.11
N THR A 470 -39.16 7.89 11.23
CA THR A 470 -38.41 6.62 11.37
C THR A 470 -36.89 6.86 11.31
N GLU A 471 -36.41 7.76 10.46
CA GLU A 471 -34.99 8.12 10.36
C GLU A 471 -34.53 8.94 11.57
N PHE A 472 -35.30 9.96 11.94
CA PHE A 472 -35.07 10.76 13.15
C PHE A 472 -34.93 9.89 14.40
N LEU A 473 -35.86 8.96 14.63
CA LEU A 473 -35.81 8.03 15.76
C LEU A 473 -34.61 7.09 15.68
N THR A 474 -34.25 6.59 14.50
CA THR A 474 -33.08 5.71 14.34
C THR A 474 -31.78 6.45 14.67
N THR A 475 -31.60 7.66 14.13
CA THR A 475 -30.44 8.50 14.43
C THR A 475 -30.44 8.95 15.89
N LEU A 476 -31.57 9.37 16.46
CA LEU A 476 -31.64 9.83 17.84
C LEU A 476 -31.34 8.70 18.83
N SER A 477 -31.94 7.51 18.68
CA SER A 477 -31.65 6.36 19.54
C SER A 477 -30.19 5.89 19.42
N LYS A 478 -29.60 5.95 18.22
CA LYS A 478 -28.17 5.68 18.01
C LYS A 478 -27.29 6.71 18.72
N LYS A 479 -27.54 8.01 18.55
CA LYS A 479 -26.77 9.10 19.13
C LYS A 479 -26.92 9.18 20.66
N TYR A 480 -28.11 8.89 21.17
CA TYR A 480 -28.36 8.67 22.60
C TYR A 480 -27.49 7.53 23.14
N LYS A 481 -27.47 6.37 22.45
CA LYS A 481 -26.67 5.20 22.86
C LYS A 481 -25.17 5.47 22.83
N GLU A 482 -24.68 6.21 21.83
CA GLU A 482 -23.29 6.69 21.77
C GLU A 482 -22.98 7.66 22.93
N LYS A 483 -23.86 8.62 23.23
CA LYS A 483 -23.68 9.63 24.29
C LYS A 483 -23.83 9.08 25.72
N THR A 484 -24.60 8.00 25.91
CA THR A 484 -24.91 7.38 27.21
C THR A 484 -24.22 6.02 27.40
N ASN A 485 -23.05 5.83 26.79
CA ASN A 485 -22.18 4.66 26.95
C ASN A 485 -22.90 3.30 26.84
N GLY A 486 -23.81 3.16 25.88
CA GLY A 486 -24.54 1.91 25.63
C GLY A 486 -26.03 1.91 26.01
N GLY A 487 -26.50 2.93 26.74
CA GLY A 487 -27.89 3.10 27.15
C GLY A 487 -28.90 3.12 26.01
N THR A 488 -30.14 2.70 26.29
CA THR A 488 -31.23 2.61 25.31
C THR A 488 -32.24 3.72 25.55
N LEU A 489 -32.59 4.48 24.49
CA LEU A 489 -33.64 5.49 24.54
C LEU A 489 -35.02 4.84 24.58
N ALA A 490 -35.83 5.15 25.60
CA ALA A 490 -37.17 4.62 25.74
C ALA A 490 -38.13 5.19 24.69
N LEU A 491 -38.89 4.32 24.02
CA LEU A 491 -39.95 4.68 23.08
C LEU A 491 -41.31 4.26 23.67
N GLU A 492 -42.16 5.24 23.98
CA GLU A 492 -43.46 5.03 24.61
C GLU A 492 -44.58 5.09 23.57
N PHE A 493 -45.23 3.95 23.33
CA PHE A 493 -46.32 3.82 22.38
C PHE A 493 -47.67 3.91 23.10
N LYS A 494 -48.38 5.04 23.01
CA LYS A 494 -49.66 5.27 23.72
C LYS A 494 -50.66 6.00 22.82
N THR A 495 -51.95 5.72 23.00
CA THR A 495 -53.05 6.47 22.34
C THR A 495 -53.30 7.83 22.97
N ALA A 496 -52.91 8.04 24.24
CA ALA A 496 -52.98 9.33 24.92
C ALA A 496 -51.63 9.67 25.55
N HIS A 497 -51.19 10.92 25.37
CA HIS A 497 -49.95 11.45 25.91
C HIS A 497 -50.18 12.78 26.63
N THR A 498 -49.83 12.84 27.91
CA THR A 498 -49.74 14.09 28.66
C THR A 498 -48.43 14.79 28.29
N ILE A 499 -48.50 16.07 27.92
CA ILE A 499 -47.34 16.93 27.63
C ILE A 499 -47.26 18.06 28.66
N THR A 500 -46.06 18.36 29.14
CA THR A 500 -45.78 19.43 30.10
C THR A 500 -45.34 20.68 29.37
N LEU A 501 -46.01 21.81 29.60
CA LEU A 501 -45.69 23.09 28.96
C LEU A 501 -44.53 23.81 29.68
N LYS A 502 -43.77 24.66 28.97
CA LYS A 502 -42.80 25.57 29.60
C LYS A 502 -43.55 26.45 30.60
N LYS A 503 -43.04 26.56 31.84
CA LYS A 503 -43.50 27.54 32.82
C LYS A 503 -43.27 28.96 32.25
N THR A 504 -44.24 29.85 32.47
CA THR A 504 -44.16 31.28 32.10
C THR A 504 -44.83 32.10 33.20
N ARG A 505 -44.55 33.43 33.27
CA ARG A 505 -45.21 34.35 34.22
C ARG A 505 -46.75 34.23 34.23
N PHE A 506 -47.36 33.87 33.10
CA PHE A 506 -48.81 33.66 32.95
C PHE A 506 -49.20 32.16 32.95
N GLY A 507 -48.54 31.36 33.78
CA GLY A 507 -48.85 29.97 34.05
C GLY A 507 -48.01 28.93 33.31
N GLY A 508 -48.06 27.69 33.83
CA GLY A 508 -47.53 26.47 33.22
C GLY A 508 -48.58 25.34 33.26
N GLY A 509 -48.13 24.10 33.36
CA GLY A 509 -49.00 22.93 33.54
C GLY A 509 -49.11 22.05 32.30
N HIS A 510 -50.13 21.19 32.26
CA HIS A 510 -50.23 20.09 31.30
C HIS A 510 -51.25 20.30 30.18
N ARG A 511 -51.07 19.56 29.09
CA ARG A 511 -52.01 19.36 27.98
C ARG A 511 -52.06 17.87 27.63
N ILE A 512 -53.13 17.43 26.99
CA ILE A 512 -53.30 16.05 26.53
C ILE A 512 -53.24 16.03 25.00
N VAL A 513 -52.55 15.04 24.44
CA VAL A 513 -52.55 14.72 23.02
C VAL A 513 -53.12 13.32 22.86
N ASN A 514 -54.35 13.24 22.34
CA ASN A 514 -55.03 11.99 22.03
C ASN A 514 -54.82 11.66 20.54
N PHE A 515 -54.61 10.38 20.25
CA PHE A 515 -54.45 9.83 18.92
C PHE A 515 -55.57 8.82 18.65
N SER A 516 -56.13 8.85 17.44
CA SER A 516 -57.22 7.98 17.01
C SER A 516 -57.05 7.57 15.56
N CYS A 517 -57.50 6.35 15.22
CA CYS A 517 -57.64 5.91 13.84
C CYS A 517 -59.10 6.06 13.39
N ASN A 518 -59.29 6.57 12.17
CA ASN A 518 -60.57 6.56 11.46
C ASN A 518 -60.41 5.65 10.24
N PRO A 519 -61.12 4.51 10.13
CA PRO A 519 -60.99 3.57 9.01
C PRO A 519 -61.17 4.23 7.63
N ASN A 520 -62.04 5.24 7.53
CA ASN A 520 -62.32 5.98 6.30
C ASN A 520 -61.47 7.26 6.17
N GLY A 521 -60.51 7.47 7.07
CA GLY A 521 -59.65 8.65 7.12
C GLY A 521 -58.52 8.62 6.09
N SER A 522 -58.04 9.80 5.71
CA SER A 522 -56.84 9.93 4.87
C SER A 522 -55.56 9.70 5.68
N ALA A 523 -54.44 9.39 5.00
CA ALA A 523 -53.13 9.35 5.66
C ALA A 523 -52.65 10.73 6.19
N LYS A 524 -53.25 11.85 5.79
CA LYS A 524 -52.99 13.17 6.37
C LYS A 524 -53.77 13.30 7.68
N ALA A 525 -53.09 13.70 8.75
CA ALA A 525 -53.73 13.89 10.05
C ALA A 525 -54.77 15.03 10.00
N LEU A 526 -55.96 14.74 10.53
CA LEU A 526 -56.97 15.72 10.89
C LEU A 526 -56.75 16.10 12.37
N LEU A 527 -56.75 17.40 12.65
CA LEU A 527 -56.42 17.95 13.96
C LEU A 527 -57.62 18.74 14.49
N THR A 528 -58.13 18.38 15.67
CA THR A 528 -59.17 19.12 16.39
C THR A 528 -58.71 19.35 17.83
N HIS A 529 -59.06 20.48 18.43
CA HIS A 529 -58.68 20.76 19.82
C HIS A 529 -59.88 21.25 20.65
N ASN A 530 -59.97 20.79 21.89
CA ASN A 530 -60.94 21.29 22.86
C ASN A 530 -60.21 21.63 24.18
N GLY A 531 -60.18 22.91 24.54
CA GLY A 531 -59.57 23.43 25.77
C GLY A 531 -58.12 23.01 26.00
N LYS A 532 -57.92 21.94 26.78
CA LYS A 532 -56.59 21.41 27.16
C LYS A 532 -56.14 20.19 26.34
N THR A 533 -56.96 19.73 25.39
CA THR A 533 -56.73 18.48 24.64
C THR A 533 -56.65 18.74 23.14
N LEU A 534 -55.63 18.16 22.49
CA LEU A 534 -55.51 18.02 21.04
C LEU A 534 -55.87 16.58 20.66
N THR A 535 -56.76 16.40 19.70
CA THR A 535 -57.08 15.11 19.09
C THR A 535 -56.47 15.06 17.69
N VAL A 536 -55.64 14.04 17.47
CA VAL A 536 -54.99 13.72 16.20
C VAL A 536 -55.69 12.49 15.62
N MET A 537 -56.35 12.64 14.48
CA MET A 537 -57.06 11.57 13.79
C MET A 537 -56.36 11.25 12.46
N VAL A 538 -56.05 9.97 12.21
CA VAL A 538 -55.40 9.49 10.98
C VAL A 538 -56.15 8.30 10.39
N GLY A 539 -56.01 8.10 9.07
CA GLY A 539 -56.44 6.87 8.40
C GLY A 539 -55.57 5.66 8.74
N PRO A 540 -56.02 4.42 8.45
CA PRO A 540 -55.28 3.19 8.74
C PRO A 540 -53.99 3.08 7.91
N GLY A 541 -52.90 2.66 8.55
CA GLY A 541 -51.62 2.38 7.90
C GLY A 541 -51.46 0.94 7.40
N GLU A 542 -50.25 0.64 6.92
CA GLU A 542 -49.80 -0.75 6.80
C GLU A 542 -49.63 -1.37 8.20
N PRO A 543 -49.82 -2.69 8.37
CA PRO A 543 -49.66 -3.39 9.64
C PRO A 543 -48.37 -3.03 10.39
N ASN A 544 -48.45 -3.03 11.73
CA ASN A 544 -47.31 -2.73 12.59
C ASN A 544 -46.15 -3.76 12.49
N THR A 545 -46.41 -4.93 11.90
CA THR A 545 -45.43 -5.97 11.55
C THR A 545 -44.80 -5.79 10.16
N THR A 546 -45.26 -4.85 9.33
CA THR A 546 -44.75 -4.68 7.96
C THR A 546 -43.29 -4.20 7.94
N ARG A 547 -42.39 -5.02 7.37
CA ARG A 547 -40.96 -4.71 7.21
C ARG A 547 -40.65 -4.04 5.86
N PRO A 548 -39.56 -3.25 5.76
CA PRO A 548 -39.03 -2.76 4.48
C PRO A 548 -38.72 -3.89 3.49
N ARG A 549 -38.83 -3.62 2.18
CA ARG A 549 -38.35 -4.54 1.14
C ARG A 549 -36.82 -4.52 1.10
N THR A 550 -36.21 -5.70 1.12
CA THR A 550 -34.75 -5.90 0.97
C THR A 550 -34.29 -5.69 -0.47
N THR A 551 -35.15 -5.99 -1.44
CA THR A 551 -34.95 -5.69 -2.86
C THR A 551 -35.32 -4.25 -3.19
N ARG A 552 -34.59 -3.66 -4.14
CA ARG A 552 -34.96 -2.40 -4.78
C ARG A 552 -36.17 -2.65 -5.70
N PRO A 553 -37.17 -1.76 -5.77
CA PRO A 553 -38.16 -1.82 -6.85
C PRO A 553 -37.46 -1.78 -8.21
N GLU A 554 -37.85 -2.67 -9.11
CA GLU A 554 -37.54 -2.51 -10.52
C GLU A 554 -38.40 -1.36 -11.08
N GLY A 555 -37.78 -0.49 -11.87
CA GLY A 555 -38.25 0.89 -12.03
C GLY A 555 -37.40 1.85 -11.19
N GLY A 556 -36.44 2.50 -11.86
CA GLY A 556 -35.86 3.74 -11.33
C GLY A 556 -36.91 4.84 -11.28
N TYR A 557 -36.74 5.84 -10.41
CA TYR A 557 -37.56 7.04 -10.44
C TYR A 557 -37.44 7.70 -11.83
N GLN A 558 -38.47 7.55 -12.67
CA GLN A 558 -38.59 8.35 -13.88
C GLN A 558 -38.66 9.81 -13.46
N ARG A 559 -37.62 10.57 -13.80
CA ARG A 559 -37.59 12.01 -13.59
C ARG A 559 -38.57 12.60 -14.60
N GLN A 560 -39.82 12.82 -14.19
CA GLN A 560 -40.81 13.57 -14.97
C GLN A 560 -40.31 15.00 -15.18
N THR A 561 -39.52 15.15 -16.24
CA THR A 561 -39.18 16.44 -16.81
C THR A 561 -40.43 16.90 -17.54
N GLN A 562 -41.20 17.79 -16.91
CA GLN A 562 -42.34 18.43 -17.55
C GLN A 562 -41.82 19.24 -18.74
N GLY A 563 -41.96 18.67 -19.94
CA GLY A 563 -41.51 19.28 -21.19
C GLY A 563 -42.30 20.55 -21.48
N ARG A 564 -41.74 21.70 -21.08
CA ARG A 564 -42.32 23.02 -21.34
C ARG A 564 -42.29 23.30 -22.84
N ARG A 565 -43.37 22.94 -23.55
CA ARG A 565 -43.53 23.18 -25.00
C ARG A 565 -43.24 24.64 -25.33
N SER A 566 -42.16 24.88 -26.07
CA SER A 566 -41.81 26.18 -26.63
C SER A 566 -42.10 26.17 -28.13
N THR A 567 -43.23 26.74 -28.53
CA THR A 567 -43.62 26.87 -29.94
C THR A 567 -42.89 28.03 -30.60
N LYS A 568 -41.89 27.75 -31.43
CA LYS A 568 -41.42 28.66 -32.48
C LYS A 568 -41.27 27.90 -33.80
N LYS A 569 -41.95 28.39 -34.84
CA LYS A 569 -41.76 27.96 -36.23
C LYS A 569 -40.56 28.68 -36.83
N ALA A 570 -39.82 27.99 -37.70
CA ALA A 570 -38.96 28.55 -38.74
C ALA A 570 -39.13 27.66 -40.00
N PRO A 571 -38.85 28.15 -41.22
CA PRO A 571 -39.63 27.75 -42.40
C PRO A 571 -39.01 26.62 -43.26
N SER A 572 -39.78 26.17 -44.25
CA SER A 572 -39.51 25.03 -45.14
C SER A 572 -39.43 25.41 -46.62
N ARG A 573 -38.51 24.78 -47.38
CA ARG A 573 -38.52 24.56 -48.85
C ARG A 573 -37.20 23.90 -49.30
N PRO A 574 -37.11 23.32 -50.52
CA PRO A 574 -38.12 22.67 -51.36
C PRO A 574 -37.82 21.14 -51.50
N ALA A 575 -38.24 20.45 -52.57
CA ALA A 575 -38.19 18.99 -52.70
C ALA A 575 -37.90 18.47 -54.13
N GLN A 576 -37.70 17.14 -54.25
CA GLN A 576 -37.72 16.30 -55.47
C GLN A 576 -36.53 16.45 -56.46
N PRO A 577 -36.30 15.48 -57.40
CA PRO A 577 -37.14 14.32 -57.78
C PRO A 577 -36.51 12.92 -57.52
N GLN A 578 -37.08 11.88 -58.15
CA GLN A 578 -36.97 10.45 -57.80
C GLN A 578 -36.91 9.57 -59.06
N MET A 579 -35.97 8.62 -59.14
CA MET A 579 -35.97 7.42 -60.01
C MET A 579 -34.87 6.45 -59.52
N GLY A 580 -35.00 5.11 -59.59
CA GLY A 580 -36.12 4.27 -60.00
C GLY A 580 -35.90 2.76 -59.70
N MET A 581 -36.89 1.94 -60.10
CA MET A 581 -36.96 0.45 -60.25
C MET A 581 -35.66 -0.38 -60.17
N ALA A 582 -35.61 -1.66 -59.77
CA ALA A 582 -36.50 -2.64 -59.06
C ALA A 582 -35.61 -3.92 -58.80
N ALA A 583 -35.99 -5.07 -58.23
CA ALA A 583 -37.20 -5.68 -57.63
C ALA A 583 -36.73 -6.60 -56.45
N GLY A 584 -37.46 -7.58 -55.88
CA GLY A 584 -38.84 -8.07 -56.04
C GLY A 584 -39.24 -9.08 -54.93
N TYR A 585 -40.52 -9.44 -54.88
CA TYR A 585 -41.27 -10.39 -54.02
C TYR A 585 -40.54 -11.73 -53.67
N GLN A 586 -40.83 -12.51 -52.61
CA GLN A 586 -41.86 -12.53 -51.52
C GLN A 586 -41.28 -13.39 -50.33
N ASN A 587 -41.92 -13.90 -49.25
CA ASN A 587 -43.32 -14.01 -48.78
C ASN A 587 -43.40 -14.11 -47.21
N ASN A 588 -44.58 -14.42 -46.65
CA ASN A 588 -44.85 -14.63 -45.20
C ASN A 588 -45.25 -16.11 -44.85
N PRO A 589 -45.34 -16.54 -43.56
CA PRO A 589 -45.45 -17.95 -43.15
C PRO A 589 -46.85 -18.45 -42.67
N PRO A 590 -47.04 -19.78 -42.54
CA PRO A 590 -47.75 -20.45 -41.41
C PRO A 590 -46.83 -21.47 -40.67
N SER A 591 -46.96 -21.81 -39.36
CA SER A 591 -48.01 -22.59 -38.65
C SER A 591 -47.98 -24.11 -38.97
N SER A 592 -48.13 -25.09 -38.06
CA SER A 592 -48.43 -25.12 -36.60
C SER A 592 -48.29 -26.56 -35.99
N LEU A 593 -48.60 -26.73 -34.69
CA LEU A 593 -48.76 -28.00 -33.90
C LEU A 593 -47.46 -28.70 -33.43
N GLY A 594 -47.37 -29.31 -32.23
CA GLY A 594 -48.30 -29.37 -31.07
C GLY A 594 -47.86 -30.35 -29.95
N VAL A 595 -48.65 -30.42 -28.86
CA VAL A 595 -48.72 -31.49 -27.80
C VAL A 595 -47.71 -31.50 -26.62
N ASN A 596 -48.22 -31.01 -25.47
CA ASN A 596 -48.22 -31.51 -24.08
C ASN A 596 -46.97 -31.87 -23.23
N GLU A 597 -47.19 -31.75 -21.91
CA GLU A 597 -46.29 -32.00 -20.78
C GLU A 597 -46.13 -33.49 -20.43
N TYR A 598 -45.02 -33.84 -19.75
CA TYR A 598 -45.04 -34.74 -18.58
C TYR A 598 -43.93 -34.37 -17.59
N GLU A 599 -44.17 -34.61 -16.30
CA GLU A 599 -43.34 -34.19 -15.15
C GLU A 599 -42.49 -35.37 -14.61
N VAL A 600 -41.18 -35.17 -14.39
CA VAL A 600 -40.29 -36.16 -13.74
C VAL A 600 -39.23 -35.47 -12.86
N GLU A 601 -39.07 -35.90 -11.62
CA GLU A 601 -38.08 -35.39 -10.67
C GLU A 601 -36.61 -35.80 -10.98
N PRO A 602 -35.62 -34.92 -10.71
CA PRO A 602 -34.24 -35.33 -10.47
C PRO A 602 -34.05 -35.83 -9.03
N ARG A 603 -33.87 -37.14 -8.86
CA ARG A 603 -33.66 -37.79 -7.54
C ARG A 603 -32.43 -37.24 -6.77
N ARG A 604 -32.55 -37.18 -5.44
CA ARG A 604 -31.43 -36.88 -4.52
C ARG A 604 -30.76 -38.15 -3.97
N SER A 605 -29.55 -38.45 -4.43
CA SER A 605 -28.49 -39.12 -3.67
C SER A 605 -27.16 -39.03 -4.44
N GLY A 606 -25.98 -38.95 -3.82
CA GLY A 606 -25.67 -38.69 -2.41
C GLY A 606 -24.16 -38.59 -2.22
N TYR A 607 -23.68 -37.66 -1.38
CA TYR A 607 -22.27 -37.56 -0.99
C TYR A 607 -22.15 -37.55 0.53
N SER A 608 -21.62 -38.63 1.11
CA SER A 608 -21.46 -38.79 2.55
C SER A 608 -20.28 -38.00 3.10
N THR A 609 -20.47 -37.36 4.25
CA THR A 609 -19.44 -36.60 4.97
C THR A 609 -18.69 -37.47 5.98
N ALA A 610 -17.36 -37.49 5.90
CA ALA A 610 -16.46 -38.00 6.95
C ALA A 610 -15.05 -37.37 6.78
N PRO A 611 -14.16 -37.39 7.78
CA PRO A 611 -14.30 -36.54 8.96
C PRO A 611 -13.06 -35.67 9.22
N ALA A 612 -13.13 -34.77 10.21
CA ALA A 612 -11.96 -33.98 10.64
C ALA A 612 -11.02 -34.80 11.55
N ALA A 613 -9.72 -34.49 11.49
CA ALA A 613 -8.67 -35.04 12.34
C ALA A 613 -8.06 -33.94 13.24
N PRO A 614 -7.46 -34.27 14.40
CA PRO A 614 -7.75 -33.50 15.61
C PRO A 614 -6.69 -32.50 16.06
N ALA A 615 -7.10 -31.57 16.91
CA ALA A 615 -6.21 -30.81 17.78
C ALA A 615 -5.92 -31.60 19.06
N HIS A 616 -4.67 -31.58 19.53
CA HIS A 616 -4.30 -32.09 20.86
C HIS A 616 -3.66 -30.98 21.70
N GLY A 617 -4.25 -30.72 22.87
CA GLY A 617 -3.60 -29.97 23.95
C GLY A 617 -2.60 -30.85 24.71
N GLY A 618 -1.59 -30.22 25.31
CA GLY A 618 -0.55 -30.94 26.05
C GLY A 618 -0.97 -31.33 27.48
N HIS A 619 -0.25 -32.29 28.05
CA HIS A 619 -0.26 -32.61 29.48
C HIS A 619 1.17 -32.55 30.06
N LYS A 620 1.26 -32.28 31.36
CA LYS A 620 2.53 -32.19 32.10
C LYS A 620 2.97 -33.57 32.59
N ASN A 621 4.28 -33.78 32.77
CA ASN A 621 4.80 -34.53 33.91
C ASN A 621 6.25 -34.08 34.24
N ALA A 622 6.76 -34.48 35.41
CA ALA A 622 8.01 -33.98 35.99
C ALA A 622 8.84 -35.10 36.66
N ASN A 623 10.07 -34.77 37.08
CA ASN A 623 11.14 -35.66 37.56
C ASN A 623 11.69 -36.56 36.43
N GLY A 624 12.95 -37.01 36.38
CA GLY A 624 14.15 -36.95 37.25
C GLY A 624 15.00 -38.22 36.93
N SER A 625 16.33 -38.30 37.06
CA SER A 625 17.35 -37.38 37.61
C SER A 625 18.79 -37.87 37.29
N GLY A 626 19.75 -36.97 37.00
CA GLY A 626 21.21 -37.20 37.03
C GLY A 626 21.82 -38.02 35.87
N VAL A 627 23.14 -38.07 35.61
CA VAL A 627 24.39 -37.39 36.08
C VAL A 627 25.43 -37.56 34.92
N THR A 628 26.45 -36.75 34.60
CA THR A 628 27.07 -35.48 35.07
C THR A 628 26.95 -34.40 33.95
N GLY A 629 27.76 -33.34 33.68
CA GLY A 629 28.96 -32.69 34.29
C GLY A 629 30.32 -32.98 33.61
N PRO A 630 31.32 -32.05 33.58
CA PRO A 630 31.30 -30.64 34.01
C PRO A 630 31.59 -29.61 32.89
N SER A 631 31.31 -28.34 33.16
CA SER A 631 31.95 -27.19 32.48
C SER A 631 31.98 -25.99 33.43
N ILE A 632 33.07 -25.23 33.44
CA ILE A 632 33.30 -24.04 34.27
C ILE A 632 33.37 -22.83 33.35
N GLY A 633 32.90 -21.65 33.78
CA GLY A 633 32.91 -20.47 32.92
C GLY A 633 33.16 -19.15 33.65
N GLY A 634 33.20 -18.08 32.86
CA GLY A 634 32.83 -16.74 33.28
C GLY A 634 33.96 -15.72 33.49
N ILE A 635 33.54 -14.44 33.34
CA ILE A 635 34.22 -13.20 33.77
C ILE A 635 35.37 -12.73 32.85
N ALA A 636 35.60 -11.42 32.82
CA ALA A 636 36.38 -10.69 31.80
C ALA A 636 37.03 -9.40 32.36
N THR A 637 37.90 -8.75 31.55
CA THR A 637 38.51 -7.40 31.78
C THR A 637 39.48 -7.31 32.99
N PRO A 638 40.24 -6.20 33.23
CA PRO A 638 40.34 -4.87 32.58
C PRO A 638 41.47 -4.79 31.52
N LEU A 639 42.05 -3.67 31.04
CA LEU A 639 41.99 -2.17 31.21
C LEU A 639 42.32 -1.58 29.77
N ALA A 640 42.41 -0.30 29.39
CA ALA A 640 42.41 1.06 29.97
C ALA A 640 42.05 2.12 28.87
N GLY A 641 42.30 3.43 29.10
CA GLY A 641 42.71 4.34 27.98
C GLY A 641 41.83 5.56 27.58
N LEU A 642 41.63 6.53 28.47
CA LEU A 642 41.44 7.99 28.21
C LEU A 642 40.46 8.53 27.12
N ASN A 643 39.25 8.92 27.58
CA ASN A 643 38.68 10.29 27.60
C ASN A 643 38.16 11.09 26.36
N ILE A 644 37.20 11.97 26.70
CA ILE A 644 36.46 13.01 25.92
C ILE A 644 35.32 12.48 25.01
N GLY A 645 34.05 12.87 25.17
CA GLY A 645 33.40 13.63 26.26
C GLY A 645 32.10 14.36 25.84
N GLN A 646 30.93 13.94 26.33
CA GLN A 646 29.65 14.66 26.21
C GLN A 646 28.74 14.40 27.45
N GLN A 647 27.87 15.35 27.79
CA GLN A 647 27.02 15.31 28.98
C GLN A 647 25.52 15.21 28.65
N GLN A 648 24.81 14.28 29.28
CA GLN A 648 23.38 14.37 29.62
C GLN A 648 23.09 13.51 30.86
N LEU A 649 22.50 14.08 31.91
CA LEU A 649 22.13 13.35 33.14
C LEU A 649 20.86 13.89 33.83
N GLN A 650 19.97 12.95 34.12
CA GLN A 650 18.94 12.88 35.18
C GLN A 650 18.68 11.37 35.43
N PRO A 651 17.95 10.91 36.47
CA PRO A 651 17.32 11.62 37.60
C PRO A 651 17.70 11.04 38.99
N THR A 652 17.15 11.60 40.08
CA THR A 652 16.94 10.90 41.37
C THR A 652 15.60 11.29 42.02
N ASN A 653 15.07 10.44 42.90
CA ASN A 653 13.80 10.65 43.63
C ASN A 653 14.03 10.74 45.15
N ALA A 654 13.23 11.54 45.86
CA ALA A 654 13.12 11.55 47.32
C ALA A 654 11.72 12.01 47.79
N VAL A 655 11.33 11.69 49.03
CA VAL A 655 9.93 11.76 49.53
C VAL A 655 9.70 12.93 50.51
N ARG A 656 8.44 13.41 50.61
CA ARG A 656 7.98 14.57 51.40
C ARG A 656 7.80 14.32 52.92
N PRO A 657 8.06 15.35 53.75
CA PRO A 657 7.39 15.60 55.03
C PRO A 657 6.12 16.49 54.90
N ALA A 658 5.38 16.69 55.99
CA ALA A 658 4.10 17.43 56.05
C ALA A 658 4.23 18.87 56.62
N PRO A 659 3.34 19.82 56.24
CA PRO A 659 3.41 21.24 56.65
C PRO A 659 2.63 21.58 57.94
N ARG A 660 3.00 22.72 58.55
CA ARG A 660 2.30 23.43 59.65
C ARG A 660 2.01 24.91 59.24
N PRO A 661 1.22 25.70 60.02
CA PRO A 661 0.28 26.68 59.43
C PRO A 661 0.82 28.09 59.11
N ASN A 662 -0.04 28.88 58.44
CA ASN A 662 0.21 30.19 57.82
C ASN A 662 0.44 31.36 58.79
N LYS A 663 1.10 32.41 58.25
CA LYS A 663 0.86 33.82 58.59
C LYS A 663 0.43 34.60 57.32
N PRO A 664 -0.25 35.76 57.43
CA PRO A 664 -1.07 36.32 56.35
C PRO A 664 -0.30 37.09 55.26
N ARG A 665 -0.91 37.21 54.07
CA ARG A 665 -0.50 38.12 52.99
C ARG A 665 -1.15 39.51 53.14
N PRO A 666 -0.56 40.58 52.55
CA PRO A 666 -1.14 41.93 52.55
C PRO A 666 -2.43 42.03 51.70
N PRO A 667 -3.27 43.05 51.92
CA PRO A 667 -4.55 43.21 51.24
C PRO A 667 -4.40 43.38 49.72
N VAL A 668 -5.25 42.70 48.97
CA VAL A 668 -5.30 42.75 47.50
C VAL A 668 -6.20 43.92 47.09
N LYS A 669 -5.70 44.81 46.21
CA LYS A 669 -6.52 45.88 45.61
C LYS A 669 -7.70 45.27 44.81
N PRO A 670 -8.92 45.83 44.89
CA PRO A 670 -10.07 45.28 44.18
C PRO A 670 -9.82 45.28 42.66
N LYS A 671 -10.22 44.19 41.99
CA LYS A 671 -10.21 44.14 40.52
C LYS A 671 -11.40 44.95 40.00
N LEU A 672 -11.12 46.00 39.24
CA LEU A 672 -12.11 46.59 38.34
C LEU A 672 -12.44 45.54 37.26
N LEU A 673 -13.72 45.27 37.07
CA LEU A 673 -14.24 44.47 35.95
C LEU A 673 -14.59 45.42 34.79
N PRO A 674 -14.52 44.98 33.52
CA PRO A 674 -14.77 45.85 32.39
C PRO A 674 -16.24 46.30 32.36
N THR A 675 -16.46 47.57 32.03
CA THR A 675 -17.78 48.10 31.68
C THR A 675 -18.10 47.74 30.24
N VAL A 676 -19.34 47.34 29.95
CA VAL A 676 -19.81 47.01 28.60
C VAL A 676 -20.92 47.96 28.16
N THR A 677 -20.91 48.38 26.90
CA THR A 677 -21.90 49.32 26.34
C THR A 677 -23.04 48.55 25.67
N ALA A 678 -24.28 48.91 25.96
CA ALA A 678 -25.46 48.34 25.32
C ALA A 678 -25.59 48.74 23.83
N LEU A 679 -25.61 47.75 22.94
CA LEU A 679 -25.88 47.94 21.51
C LEU A 679 -27.39 47.99 21.21
N TYR A 680 -28.21 47.33 22.04
CA TYR A 680 -29.65 47.21 21.87
C TYR A 680 -30.35 47.30 23.23
N ALA A 681 -31.43 48.07 23.33
CA ALA A 681 -32.22 48.20 24.55
C ALA A 681 -32.90 46.87 24.92
N TYR A 682 -32.72 46.44 26.17
CA TYR A 682 -33.21 45.19 26.72
C TYR A 682 -34.20 45.43 27.86
N ASP A 683 -35.39 44.87 27.71
CA ASP A 683 -36.50 44.95 28.66
C ASP A 683 -36.57 43.62 29.45
N ALA A 684 -36.33 43.64 30.77
CA ALA A 684 -36.21 42.42 31.58
C ALA A 684 -37.48 41.56 31.60
N GLN A 685 -37.33 40.28 31.26
CA GLN A 685 -38.42 39.31 31.09
C GLN A 685 -38.59 38.33 32.25
N ASP A 686 -37.64 38.23 33.17
CA ASP A 686 -37.79 37.61 34.51
C ASP A 686 -37.14 38.48 35.61
N THR A 687 -37.33 38.13 36.89
CA THR A 687 -37.07 39.04 38.05
C THR A 687 -35.60 39.17 38.45
N ASP A 688 -34.75 38.29 37.93
CA ASP A 688 -33.30 38.24 38.08
C ASP A 688 -32.57 38.83 36.85
N GLU A 689 -33.29 39.38 35.88
CA GLU A 689 -32.74 40.03 34.68
C GLU A 689 -32.62 41.56 34.85
N LEU A 690 -31.62 42.16 34.20
CA LEU A 690 -31.33 43.60 34.24
C LEU A 690 -31.87 44.31 32.99
N SER A 691 -32.66 45.38 33.17
CA SER A 691 -33.11 46.24 32.05
C SER A 691 -32.11 47.37 31.77
N PHE A 692 -31.95 47.75 30.50
CA PHE A 692 -31.07 48.86 30.08
C PHE A 692 -31.39 49.37 28.68
N GLU A 693 -31.03 50.63 28.42
CA GLU A 693 -31.25 51.33 27.15
C GLU A 693 -30.03 51.31 26.22
N ILE A 694 -30.22 51.68 24.94
CA ILE A 694 -29.12 51.76 23.96
C ILE A 694 -28.08 52.79 24.40
N GLY A 695 -26.79 52.43 24.33
CA GLY A 695 -25.68 53.27 24.74
C GLY A 695 -25.41 53.29 26.25
N GLN A 696 -26.24 52.61 27.06
CA GLN A 696 -26.04 52.55 28.50
C GLN A 696 -24.82 51.68 28.85
N GLU A 697 -24.01 52.17 29.80
CA GLU A 697 -22.89 51.44 30.37
C GLU A 697 -23.33 50.50 31.50
N ILE A 698 -22.83 49.26 31.47
CA ILE A 698 -23.14 48.20 32.42
C ILE A 698 -21.83 47.70 33.04
N GLU A 699 -21.69 47.82 34.36
CA GLU A 699 -20.57 47.20 35.09
C GLU A 699 -20.72 45.67 35.01
N LEU A 700 -19.77 44.97 34.37
CA LEU A 700 -19.86 43.52 34.23
C LEU A 700 -19.49 42.83 35.55
N VAL A 701 -20.33 41.92 36.05
CA VAL A 701 -20.11 41.19 37.31
C VAL A 701 -19.62 39.77 37.04
N GLN A 702 -20.25 39.04 36.10
CA GLN A 702 -19.86 37.68 35.74
C GLN A 702 -20.22 37.32 34.29
N LYS A 703 -19.31 36.70 33.55
CA LYS A 703 -19.62 36.06 32.27
C LYS A 703 -19.98 34.59 32.50
N HIS A 704 -21.04 34.10 31.85
CA HIS A 704 -21.34 32.67 31.75
C HIS A 704 -21.35 32.21 30.28
N ASP A 705 -20.94 30.96 30.05
CA ASP A 705 -20.90 30.33 28.72
C ASP A 705 -22.29 30.07 28.10
N SER A 706 -23.36 30.31 28.86
CA SER A 706 -24.75 30.25 28.41
C SER A 706 -25.15 31.38 27.44
N GLY A 707 -24.27 32.36 27.23
CA GLY A 707 -24.58 33.58 26.48
C GLY A 707 -25.35 34.63 27.28
N TRP A 708 -25.55 34.41 28.58
CA TRP A 708 -26.11 35.38 29.52
C TRP A 708 -25.03 35.79 30.52
N TRP A 709 -24.86 37.09 30.74
CA TRP A 709 -23.88 37.65 31.66
C TRP A 709 -24.61 38.38 32.79
N GLN A 710 -24.01 38.38 33.98
CA GLN A 710 -24.48 39.19 35.10
C GLN A 710 -23.74 40.53 35.10
N GLY A 711 -24.45 41.62 35.38
CA GLY A 711 -23.86 42.93 35.55
C GLY A 711 -24.75 43.88 36.35
N LYS A 712 -24.36 45.14 36.39
CA LYS A 712 -24.92 46.17 37.26
C LYS A 712 -25.07 47.51 36.54
N VAL A 713 -26.22 48.15 36.76
CA VAL A 713 -26.53 49.51 36.29
C VAL A 713 -27.03 50.31 37.48
N GLY A 714 -26.26 51.33 37.90
CA GLY A 714 -26.55 52.10 39.11
C GLY A 714 -26.57 51.21 40.35
N THR A 715 -27.76 50.99 40.91
CA THR A 715 -28.02 50.10 42.07
C THR A 715 -28.61 48.75 41.71
N GLN A 716 -29.05 48.54 40.46
CA GLN A 716 -29.67 47.28 40.02
C GLN A 716 -28.62 46.29 39.53
N VAL A 717 -28.79 45.01 39.86
CA VAL A 717 -27.91 43.90 39.46
C VAL A 717 -28.76 42.77 38.89
N GLY A 718 -28.38 42.22 37.75
CA GLY A 718 -29.14 41.14 37.11
C GLY A 718 -28.45 40.55 35.87
N LEU A 719 -29.09 39.53 35.30
CA LEU A 719 -28.67 38.83 34.09
C LEU A 719 -29.13 39.55 32.82
N PHE A 720 -28.32 39.49 31.77
CA PHE A 720 -28.65 40.02 30.45
C PHE A 720 -27.99 39.22 29.32
N PRO A 721 -28.56 39.21 28.11
CA PRO A 721 -27.98 38.50 26.97
C PRO A 721 -26.71 39.19 26.45
N SER A 722 -25.60 38.45 26.42
CA SER A 722 -24.26 38.97 26.02
C SER A 722 -24.20 39.54 24.60
N ASN A 723 -25.07 39.11 23.69
CA ASN A 723 -25.14 39.63 22.33
C ASN A 723 -25.94 40.94 22.19
N TYR A 724 -26.41 41.53 23.31
CA TYR A 724 -27.02 42.86 23.37
C TYR A 724 -26.02 43.96 23.75
N VAL A 725 -24.80 43.60 24.15
CA VAL A 725 -23.74 44.52 24.58
C VAL A 725 -22.49 44.40 23.72
N LYS A 726 -21.54 45.30 23.92
CA LYS A 726 -20.19 45.25 23.38
C LYS A 726 -19.16 45.56 24.48
N GLU A 727 -18.04 44.85 24.42
CA GLU A 727 -16.79 45.18 25.14
C GLU A 727 -15.97 46.27 24.39
#